data_AF-A0A5S4YWM0-F1
#
_entry.id   AF-A0A5S4YWM0-F1
#
_cell.length_a   1.000
_cell.length_b   1.000
_cell.length_c   1.000
_cell.angle_alpha   90.00
_cell.angle_beta   90.00
_cell.angle_gamma   90.00
#
_symmetry.space_group_name_H-M   'P 1'
#
loop_
_entity.id
_entity.type
_entity.pdbx_description
1 polymer ?
#
loop_
_entity_poly.entity_id
_entity_poly.type
_entity_poly.pdbx_seq_one_letter_code
_entity_poly.pdbx_strand_id
1 'polypeptide(L)'
;MNRLIFWCERPSLRACVAAFFGALVFGALIFGVLICLASVASSQPLRKSGYAIGTESCGSGDLGFPRIPIDMKAGFCAGLVASEEDHLKFPRSIIQVPGHDLFVVADMGGWGHTDGRLLLLDPHAAEGKRFKELLTAIEYPFGLAIGPDRKLYAATAETIFRFDPLADNPRSTVETIIRHLPGRRITLPDGTRLDESAHPLKQFVFDRNGRLFVNVGSHSDDCITPAPITRACAATEGASAMAAIWLFTPPSAGVFAALKPNDPDPPHAVYARGLRNSLALALHPNFPDAGYAFLQGENGRDLPDIFKPNEELNAIEQGRHYGWPYCYDLSTSSPEFKLVLQSGIYKSLCTANALYKAPFSLMPPHGAPLAMLYYHGAKFPELEGKLLVGLHGYRPTGSRVLVYDVDDHGFPRPSPAPVRYHVSCAADPTHSSQTDAGEVAAAPFEELIAGWHRVNGARPQGAPVGITVAEDGAIWLVEDKNQTVIRIDRAVGDAPEPLPCDMRSQALIDELAAFVARDAQNRIRLTTLRKGLVEKHCLGCHSDFGLNAGQSDAEKDTTVLRFMLSQDGWIYPGDPASGKLRTRLRGLGAEKLMPPGGEKLPKTEPGYAGLIETADLLVAKMVPGVRMRIKSGPPQRKFFSKANKECGEMPAGKVVVVTQRSAVDKRGFSRFFRLADPYLNGECTDDDGYYIRQEFLVPVQ
;
A
#
# COMPACT_ATOMS: atom_id res chain seq x y z
N MET A 1 -26.66 -46.08 -45.91
CA MET A 1 -27.30 -46.21 -47.24
C MET A 1 -27.82 -44.83 -47.68
N ASN A 2 -28.52 -44.73 -48.82
CA ASN A 2 -28.98 -43.49 -49.46
C ASN A 2 -29.84 -42.58 -48.53
N ARG A 3 -29.90 -41.23 -48.62
CA ARG A 3 -29.79 -40.23 -49.71
C ARG A 3 -31.15 -39.92 -50.39
N LEU A 4 -31.40 -38.64 -50.72
CA LEU A 4 -32.52 -38.04 -51.50
C LEU A 4 -33.84 -37.75 -50.70
N ILE A 5 -34.77 -36.84 -51.04
CA ILE A 5 -34.90 -35.50 -51.73
C ILE A 5 -36.38 -35.33 -52.24
N PHE A 6 -36.86 -34.09 -52.49
CA PHE A 6 -38.18 -33.66 -53.09
C PHE A 6 -39.38 -33.49 -52.11
N TRP A 7 -40.42 -32.64 -52.32
CA TRP A 7 -40.79 -31.60 -53.33
C TRP A 7 -41.89 -30.63 -52.74
N CYS A 8 -42.33 -29.50 -53.32
CA CYS A 8 -41.82 -28.64 -54.42
C CYS A 8 -41.84 -27.12 -54.03
N GLU A 9 -42.65 -26.11 -54.45
CA GLU A 9 -43.71 -25.86 -55.47
C GLU A 9 -43.72 -24.34 -55.90
N ARG A 10 -44.63 -23.90 -56.79
CA ARG A 10 -44.93 -22.49 -57.26
C ARG A 10 -46.43 -22.42 -57.72
N PRO A 11 -47.03 -21.36 -58.36
CA PRO A 11 -46.58 -20.01 -58.78
C PRO A 11 -47.60 -18.83 -58.59
N SER A 12 -47.21 -17.60 -58.97
CA SER A 12 -48.08 -16.59 -59.64
C SER A 12 -47.24 -15.56 -60.45
N LEU A 13 -47.85 -14.66 -61.25
CA LEU A 13 -47.19 -13.93 -62.36
C LEU A 13 -47.64 -12.45 -62.55
N ARG A 14 -46.86 -11.72 -63.40
CA ARG A 14 -47.12 -10.46 -64.16
C ARG A 14 -46.57 -9.14 -63.55
N ALA A 15 -46.10 -8.14 -64.32
CA ALA A 15 -45.66 -8.05 -65.74
C ALA A 15 -44.93 -6.70 -66.03
N CYS A 16 -44.43 -6.53 -67.27
CA CYS A 16 -43.92 -5.29 -67.94
C CYS A 16 -42.47 -4.84 -67.64
N VAL A 17 -41.71 -4.19 -68.55
CA VAL A 17 -41.68 -4.08 -70.04
C VAL A 17 -40.25 -3.61 -70.46
N ALA A 18 -39.81 -3.92 -71.69
CA ALA A 18 -38.68 -3.38 -72.53
C ALA A 18 -37.75 -2.25 -72.00
N ALA A 19 -36.43 -2.14 -72.31
CA ALA A 19 -35.45 -2.92 -73.12
C ALA A 19 -34.00 -2.38 -72.81
N PHE A 20 -32.90 -2.33 -73.61
CA PHE A 20 -32.58 -2.49 -75.06
C PHE A 20 -31.11 -2.99 -75.28
N PHE A 21 -30.51 -2.73 -76.45
CA PHE A 21 -29.26 -3.30 -77.01
C PHE A 21 -27.90 -2.67 -76.60
N GLY A 22 -26.86 -3.54 -76.54
CA GLY A 22 -25.52 -3.36 -77.17
C GLY A 22 -24.31 -3.11 -76.26
N ALA A 23 -23.04 -3.39 -76.64
CA ALA A 23 -22.43 -4.40 -77.55
C ALA A 23 -20.87 -4.27 -77.50
N LEU A 24 -20.11 -5.39 -77.49
CA LEU A 24 -18.63 -5.47 -77.69
C LEU A 24 -17.77 -4.82 -76.53
N VAL A 25 -16.51 -5.18 -76.22
CA VAL A 25 -15.60 -6.29 -76.59
C VAL A 25 -14.57 -6.58 -75.45
N PHE A 26 -13.86 -7.71 -75.52
CA PHE A 26 -12.78 -8.22 -74.63
C PHE A 26 -11.89 -7.22 -73.84
N GLY A 27 -11.50 -7.58 -72.60
CA GLY A 27 -10.41 -6.92 -71.87
C GLY A 27 -9.99 -7.52 -70.51
N ALA A 28 -9.04 -8.48 -70.53
CA ALA A 28 -8.14 -8.90 -69.42
C ALA A 28 -8.70 -9.46 -68.08
N LEU A 29 -7.83 -10.14 -67.32
CA LEU A 29 -8.09 -10.67 -65.97
C LEU A 29 -7.69 -9.67 -64.88
N ILE A 30 -8.34 -9.75 -63.72
CA ILE A 30 -7.71 -9.89 -62.39
C ILE A 30 -8.75 -10.45 -61.40
N PHE A 31 -8.37 -11.46 -60.61
CA PHE A 31 -9.26 -12.06 -59.60
C PHE A 31 -9.07 -11.36 -58.24
N GLY A 32 -9.87 -10.32 -57.98
CA GLY A 32 -9.82 -9.55 -56.74
C GLY A 32 -10.57 -10.22 -55.58
N VAL A 33 -9.95 -11.17 -54.87
CA VAL A 33 -10.52 -11.73 -53.64
C VAL A 33 -10.33 -10.73 -52.49
N LEU A 34 -11.33 -9.86 -52.30
CA LEU A 34 -11.41 -8.94 -51.17
C LEU A 34 -11.69 -9.71 -49.87
N ILE A 35 -10.64 -10.20 -49.23
CA ILE A 35 -10.69 -10.63 -47.83
C ILE A 35 -10.83 -9.37 -46.99
N CYS A 36 -12.06 -9.08 -46.54
CA CYS A 36 -12.30 -8.09 -45.50
C CYS A 36 -11.73 -8.58 -44.17
N LEU A 37 -10.42 -8.38 -43.97
CA LEU A 37 -9.81 -8.35 -42.66
C LEU A 37 -10.42 -7.18 -41.89
N ALA A 38 -11.52 -7.45 -41.19
CA ALA A 38 -12.06 -6.55 -40.19
C ALA A 38 -11.01 -6.40 -39.10
N SER A 39 -10.27 -5.29 -39.15
CA SER A 39 -9.30 -4.92 -38.13
C SER A 39 -10.06 -4.74 -36.83
N VAL A 40 -10.01 -5.73 -35.94
CA VAL A 40 -10.50 -5.62 -34.57
C VAL A 40 -9.61 -4.59 -33.89
N ALA A 41 -10.04 -3.34 -33.93
CA ALA A 41 -9.43 -2.26 -33.19
C ALA A 41 -9.61 -2.58 -31.71
N SER A 42 -8.57 -3.14 -31.10
CA SER A 42 -8.55 -3.44 -29.67
C SER A 42 -8.65 -2.13 -28.89
N SER A 43 -9.88 -1.76 -28.54
CA SER A 43 -10.16 -0.65 -27.65
C SER A 43 -9.44 -0.92 -26.34
N GLN A 44 -8.57 -0.01 -25.93
CA GLN A 44 -7.90 -0.13 -24.64
C GLN A 44 -8.97 -0.20 -23.55
N PRO A 45 -8.84 -1.12 -22.57
CA PRO A 45 -9.81 -1.21 -21.49
C PRO A 45 -9.90 0.15 -20.79
N LEU A 46 -11.13 0.58 -20.47
CA LEU A 46 -11.35 1.79 -19.69
C LEU A 46 -10.58 1.67 -18.37
N ARG A 47 -9.90 2.73 -17.96
CA ARG A 47 -9.20 2.79 -16.67
C ARG A 47 -9.65 4.01 -15.89
N LYS A 48 -9.73 3.85 -14.58
CA LYS A 48 -10.02 4.91 -13.59
C LYS A 48 -9.17 4.68 -12.36
N SER A 49 -8.48 5.70 -11.86
CA SER A 49 -7.52 5.54 -10.75
C SER A 49 -6.52 4.36 -10.94
N GLY A 50 -6.16 4.07 -12.19
CA GLY A 50 -5.28 2.93 -12.56
C GLY A 50 -5.93 1.54 -12.59
N TYR A 51 -7.16 1.36 -12.09
CA TYR A 51 -7.90 0.10 -12.20
C TYR A 51 -8.46 -0.08 -13.61
N ALA A 52 -8.34 -1.29 -14.17
CA ALA A 52 -9.06 -1.67 -15.38
C ALA A 52 -10.55 -1.92 -15.06
N ILE A 53 -11.42 -1.28 -15.83
CA ILE A 53 -12.87 -1.30 -15.64
C ILE A 53 -13.49 -2.23 -16.68
N GLY A 54 -14.07 -3.33 -16.20
CA GLY A 54 -14.81 -4.29 -17.03
C GLY A 54 -16.29 -3.94 -17.19
N THR A 55 -17.05 -4.87 -17.77
CA THR A 55 -18.52 -4.79 -17.88
C THR A 55 -19.25 -5.41 -16.69
N GLU A 56 -18.54 -6.03 -15.75
CA GLU A 56 -19.12 -6.60 -14.52
C GLU A 56 -19.41 -5.51 -13.49
N SER A 57 -20.45 -5.73 -12.67
CA SER A 57 -20.80 -4.90 -11.52
C SER A 57 -20.66 -5.67 -10.21
N CYS A 58 -20.22 -5.00 -9.16
CA CYS A 58 -20.31 -5.45 -7.78
C CYS A 58 -21.45 -4.70 -7.06
N GLY A 59 -22.26 -5.42 -6.27
CA GLY A 59 -23.51 -4.88 -5.71
C GLY A 59 -24.70 -5.00 -6.66
N SER A 60 -25.80 -4.32 -6.34
CA SER A 60 -27.07 -4.49 -7.05
C SER A 60 -27.94 -3.22 -7.00
N GLY A 61 -28.80 -3.04 -8.01
CA GLY A 61 -29.62 -1.83 -8.15
C GLY A 61 -28.76 -0.58 -8.33
N ASP A 62 -29.22 0.55 -7.79
CA ASP A 62 -28.54 1.84 -7.90
C ASP A 62 -27.26 1.95 -7.03
N LEU A 63 -26.92 0.88 -6.29
CA LEU A 63 -25.65 0.70 -5.58
C LEU A 63 -24.81 -0.45 -6.18
N GLY A 64 -25.06 -0.78 -7.45
CA GLY A 64 -24.20 -1.62 -8.28
C GLY A 64 -23.12 -0.78 -8.98
N PHE A 65 -21.85 -1.00 -8.63
CA PHE A 65 -20.70 -0.24 -9.14
C PHE A 65 -19.80 -1.11 -10.02
N PRO A 66 -19.03 -0.54 -10.98
CA PRO A 66 -18.14 -1.33 -11.83
C PRO A 66 -17.15 -2.16 -10.99
N ARG A 67 -17.13 -3.48 -11.23
CA ARG A 67 -16.26 -4.41 -10.49
C ARG A 67 -14.81 -4.14 -10.86
N ILE A 68 -13.96 -3.98 -9.85
CA ILE A 68 -12.52 -3.83 -10.02
C ILE A 68 -11.77 -5.13 -9.69
N PRO A 69 -10.67 -5.44 -10.38
CA PRO A 69 -9.99 -6.73 -10.27
C PRO A 69 -9.07 -6.76 -9.04
N ILE A 70 -9.67 -6.83 -7.84
CA ILE A 70 -9.00 -7.01 -6.55
C ILE A 70 -9.18 -8.46 -6.10
N ASP A 71 -8.13 -9.07 -5.53
CA ASP A 71 -8.20 -10.45 -5.02
C ASP A 71 -8.92 -10.44 -3.65
N MET A 72 -9.97 -11.24 -3.50
CA MET A 72 -10.86 -11.20 -2.34
C MET A 72 -11.26 -12.59 -1.86
N LYS A 73 -11.69 -12.68 -0.60
CA LYS A 73 -12.36 -13.87 -0.04
C LYS A 73 -13.57 -14.25 -0.91
N ALA A 74 -13.79 -15.55 -1.13
CA ALA A 74 -14.93 -16.06 -1.90
C ALA A 74 -16.27 -15.55 -1.32
N GLY A 75 -17.23 -15.24 -2.19
CA GLY A 75 -18.52 -14.63 -1.82
C GLY A 75 -18.52 -13.10 -1.70
N PHE A 76 -17.40 -12.43 -1.94
CA PHE A 76 -17.25 -10.97 -1.92
C PHE A 76 -16.77 -10.40 -3.26
N CYS A 77 -17.05 -9.13 -3.52
CA CYS A 77 -16.47 -8.35 -4.61
C CYS A 77 -16.18 -6.91 -4.17
N ALA A 78 -15.36 -6.20 -4.95
CA ALA A 78 -15.12 -4.76 -4.82
C ALA A 78 -15.68 -4.02 -6.04
N GLY A 79 -16.48 -2.98 -5.79
CA GLY A 79 -16.99 -2.05 -6.78
C GLY A 79 -16.38 -0.66 -6.60
N LEU A 80 -15.93 -0.04 -7.69
CA LEU A 80 -15.38 1.32 -7.69
C LEU A 80 -16.51 2.35 -7.69
N VAL A 81 -16.73 3.00 -6.54
CA VAL A 81 -17.80 3.99 -6.38
C VAL A 81 -17.39 5.33 -6.98
N ALA A 82 -16.18 5.79 -6.65
CA ALA A 82 -15.62 7.05 -7.10
C ALA A 82 -14.10 6.95 -7.28
N SER A 83 -13.53 7.82 -8.10
CA SER A 83 -12.12 7.82 -8.51
C SER A 83 -11.55 9.23 -8.70
N GLU A 84 -10.34 9.39 -9.27
CA GLU A 84 -9.75 10.71 -9.58
C GLU A 84 -10.69 11.60 -10.44
N GLU A 85 -11.48 10.96 -11.31
CA GLU A 85 -12.50 11.59 -12.16
C GLU A 85 -13.59 12.32 -11.34
N ASP A 86 -13.88 11.87 -10.11
CA ASP A 86 -14.77 12.54 -9.15
C ASP A 86 -14.04 13.61 -8.30
N HIS A 87 -12.81 13.96 -8.66
CA HIS A 87 -11.98 15.04 -8.10
C HIS A 87 -11.54 14.86 -6.64
N LEU A 88 -11.47 13.62 -6.15
CA LEU A 88 -10.74 13.23 -4.94
C LEU A 88 -9.24 13.54 -5.09
N LYS A 89 -8.54 13.87 -4.00
CA LYS A 89 -7.09 14.18 -4.03
C LYS A 89 -6.25 13.34 -3.07
N PHE A 90 -6.69 13.19 -1.82
CA PHE A 90 -6.04 12.36 -0.81
C PHE A 90 -7.05 11.92 0.28
N PRO A 91 -8.08 11.12 -0.06
CA PRO A 91 -9.11 10.71 0.89
C PRO A 91 -8.56 9.82 2.01
N ARG A 92 -8.95 10.12 3.25
CA ARG A 92 -8.41 9.47 4.46
C ARG A 92 -9.46 8.71 5.26
N SER A 93 -10.66 9.25 5.43
CA SER A 93 -11.74 8.59 6.17
C SER A 93 -13.07 8.77 5.47
N ILE A 94 -13.98 7.81 5.69
CA ILE A 94 -15.35 7.80 5.19
C ILE A 94 -16.28 7.37 6.32
N ILE A 95 -17.46 7.98 6.42
CA ILE A 95 -18.52 7.57 7.36
C ILE A 95 -19.91 7.90 6.79
N GLN A 96 -20.90 7.05 7.03
CA GLN A 96 -22.29 7.32 6.60
C GLN A 96 -22.94 8.40 7.47
N VAL A 97 -23.81 9.22 6.87
CA VAL A 97 -24.68 10.17 7.58
C VAL A 97 -25.89 9.40 8.12
N PRO A 98 -26.13 9.35 9.46
CA PRO A 98 -27.11 8.41 10.04
C PRO A 98 -28.54 8.57 9.50
N GLY A 99 -29.12 7.49 8.98
CA GLY A 99 -30.45 7.48 8.36
C GLY A 99 -30.51 7.98 6.91
N HIS A 100 -29.37 8.11 6.23
CA HIS A 100 -29.27 8.57 4.84
C HIS A 100 -28.22 7.76 4.07
N ASP A 101 -28.48 7.42 2.80
CA ASP A 101 -27.50 6.79 1.88
C ASP A 101 -26.46 7.80 1.34
N LEU A 102 -25.95 8.66 2.22
CA LEU A 102 -24.96 9.70 1.94
C LEU A 102 -23.78 9.52 2.90
N PHE A 103 -22.56 9.79 2.43
CA PHE A 103 -21.34 9.62 3.23
C PHE A 103 -20.55 10.92 3.31
N VAL A 104 -19.85 11.17 4.42
CA VAL A 104 -18.84 12.23 4.49
C VAL A 104 -17.45 11.61 4.30
N VAL A 105 -16.67 12.18 3.40
CA VAL A 105 -15.27 11.83 3.15
C VAL A 105 -14.36 12.97 3.59
N ALA A 106 -13.34 12.64 4.38
CA ALA A 106 -12.24 13.52 4.72
C ALA A 106 -11.17 13.45 3.62
N ASP A 107 -10.99 14.52 2.84
CA ASP A 107 -9.97 14.61 1.79
C ASP A 107 -8.86 15.57 2.24
N MET A 108 -7.65 15.02 2.43
CA MET A 108 -6.53 15.77 3.00
C MET A 108 -5.92 16.78 2.03
N GLY A 109 -6.19 16.68 0.72
CA GLY A 109 -5.46 17.40 -0.33
C GLY A 109 -4.06 16.82 -0.57
N GLY A 110 -3.25 16.70 0.47
CA GLY A 110 -1.94 16.05 0.46
C GLY A 110 -1.10 16.35 1.71
N TRP A 111 0.09 15.76 1.79
CA TRP A 111 1.07 16.14 2.83
C TRP A 111 1.66 17.52 2.54
N GLY A 112 1.80 18.35 3.58
CA GLY A 112 2.25 19.75 3.47
C GLY A 112 1.12 20.76 3.23
N HIS A 113 -0.06 20.31 2.79
CA HIS A 113 -1.22 21.13 2.43
C HIS A 113 -2.04 21.62 3.63
N THR A 114 -2.77 22.73 3.42
CA THR A 114 -3.74 23.30 4.38
C THR A 114 -5.12 23.56 3.76
N ASP A 115 -5.27 23.27 2.46
CA ASP A 115 -6.47 23.41 1.64
C ASP A 115 -7.38 22.17 1.62
N GLY A 116 -7.19 21.25 2.59
CA GLY A 116 -7.99 20.05 2.77
C GLY A 116 -9.49 20.31 2.97
N ARG A 117 -10.30 19.26 2.77
CA ARG A 117 -11.75 19.34 2.57
C ARG A 117 -12.50 18.26 3.33
N LEU A 118 -13.76 18.55 3.67
CA LEU A 118 -14.78 17.53 3.93
C LEU A 118 -15.78 17.56 2.78
N LEU A 119 -16.07 16.39 2.23
CA LEU A 119 -16.91 16.21 1.04
C LEU A 119 -18.13 15.34 1.39
N LEU A 120 -19.31 15.68 0.87
CA LEU A 120 -20.50 14.83 0.91
C LEU A 120 -20.54 13.98 -0.37
N LEU A 121 -20.46 12.67 -0.22
CA LEU A 121 -20.65 11.67 -1.27
C LEU A 121 -22.13 11.31 -1.40
N ASP A 122 -22.67 11.55 -2.59
CA ASP A 122 -23.89 10.92 -3.09
C ASP A 122 -23.51 9.71 -3.99
N PRO A 123 -23.79 8.47 -3.57
CA PRO A 123 -23.48 7.26 -4.32
C PRO A 123 -24.48 6.99 -5.47
N HIS A 124 -25.63 7.67 -5.50
CA HIS A 124 -26.63 7.58 -6.57
C HIS A 124 -26.43 8.65 -7.65
N ALA A 125 -25.75 9.74 -7.33
CA ALA A 125 -25.35 10.77 -8.29
C ALA A 125 -24.47 10.21 -9.41
N ALA A 126 -24.52 10.85 -10.57
CA ALA A 126 -23.65 10.51 -11.70
C ALA A 126 -22.16 10.79 -11.39
N GLU A 127 -21.28 10.00 -12.02
CA GLU A 127 -19.83 10.22 -12.02
C GLU A 127 -19.45 11.65 -12.44
N GLY A 128 -18.41 12.20 -11.82
CA GLY A 128 -18.00 13.59 -11.94
C GLY A 128 -18.92 14.57 -11.19
N LYS A 129 -19.96 14.08 -10.52
CA LYS A 129 -20.93 14.87 -9.73
C LYS A 129 -21.23 14.26 -8.35
N ARG A 130 -20.48 13.23 -7.95
CA ARG A 130 -20.70 12.47 -6.72
C ARG A 130 -20.41 13.26 -5.44
N PHE A 131 -19.56 14.28 -5.51
CA PHE A 131 -19.15 15.06 -4.33
C PHE A 131 -19.69 16.50 -4.34
N LYS A 132 -20.28 16.91 -3.20
CA LYS A 132 -20.50 18.31 -2.81
C LYS A 132 -19.47 18.68 -1.74
N GLU A 133 -18.77 19.80 -1.91
CA GLU A 133 -17.89 20.32 -0.85
C GLU A 133 -18.73 20.81 0.35
N LEU A 134 -18.43 20.31 1.55
CA LEU A 134 -19.08 20.72 2.80
C LEU A 134 -18.26 21.81 3.50
N LEU A 135 -16.97 21.53 3.68
CA LEU A 135 -15.99 22.40 4.30
C LEU A 135 -14.67 22.33 3.53
N THR A 136 -13.94 23.44 3.51
CA THR A 136 -12.68 23.65 2.79
C THR A 136 -11.69 24.45 3.65
N ALA A 137 -10.40 24.45 3.28
CA ALA A 137 -9.32 25.04 4.09
C ALA A 137 -9.21 24.39 5.49
N ILE A 138 -9.20 23.06 5.51
CA ILE A 138 -9.06 22.22 6.70
C ILE A 138 -7.64 21.65 6.72
N GLU A 139 -6.85 21.96 7.77
CA GLU A 139 -5.48 21.44 7.92
C GLU A 139 -5.50 19.98 8.38
N TYR A 140 -5.08 19.08 7.49
CA TYR A 140 -4.99 17.62 7.68
C TYR A 140 -6.25 16.96 8.30
N PRO A 141 -7.42 16.98 7.61
CA PRO A 141 -8.56 16.20 8.04
C PRO A 141 -8.26 14.69 8.03
N PHE A 142 -8.57 14.01 9.14
CA PHE A 142 -8.42 12.56 9.27
C PHE A 142 -9.65 11.92 9.93
N GLY A 143 -9.72 11.91 11.26
CA GLY A 143 -10.75 11.19 11.99
C GLY A 143 -12.15 11.73 11.70
N LEU A 144 -13.10 10.82 11.46
CA LEU A 144 -14.53 11.06 11.36
C LEU A 144 -15.24 10.07 12.29
N ALA A 145 -16.24 10.53 13.04
CA ALA A 145 -17.10 9.66 13.84
C ALA A 145 -18.51 10.23 13.97
N ILE A 146 -19.50 9.37 14.25
CA ILE A 146 -20.80 9.81 14.73
C ILE A 146 -20.74 9.88 16.26
N GLY A 147 -21.11 11.02 16.82
CA GLY A 147 -21.08 11.25 18.26
C GLY A 147 -22.29 10.66 19.01
N PRO A 148 -22.25 10.64 20.35
CA PRO A 148 -23.37 10.19 21.18
C PRO A 148 -24.64 11.06 21.04
N ASP A 149 -24.52 12.26 20.46
CA ASP A 149 -25.63 13.15 20.09
C ASP A 149 -26.16 12.92 18.65
N ARG A 150 -25.67 11.87 17.97
CA ARG A 150 -25.89 11.54 16.55
C ARG A 150 -25.39 12.58 15.54
N LYS A 151 -24.65 13.61 15.95
CA LYS A 151 -23.99 14.54 15.01
C LYS A 151 -22.71 13.92 14.43
N LEU A 152 -22.26 14.44 13.29
CA LEU A 152 -20.99 14.05 12.70
C LEU A 152 -19.85 14.91 13.27
N TYR A 153 -18.85 14.24 13.83
CA TYR A 153 -17.62 14.81 14.35
C TYR A 153 -16.48 14.61 13.34
N ALA A 154 -15.61 15.60 13.23
CA ALA A 154 -14.41 15.58 12.39
C ALA A 154 -13.22 16.21 13.13
N ALA A 155 -12.01 15.76 12.79
CA ALA A 155 -10.77 16.34 13.30
C ALA A 155 -9.98 17.08 12.22
N THR A 156 -9.16 18.04 12.68
CA THR A 156 -8.02 18.61 11.96
C THR A 156 -6.72 18.13 12.63
N ALA A 157 -5.57 18.68 12.23
CA ALA A 157 -4.33 18.48 12.98
C ALA A 157 -4.41 18.91 14.46
N GLU A 158 -5.21 19.94 14.78
CA GLU A 158 -5.18 20.66 16.07
C GLU A 158 -6.55 20.78 16.77
N THR A 159 -7.65 20.41 16.12
CA THR A 159 -9.01 20.59 16.64
C THR A 159 -9.89 19.36 16.40
N ILE A 160 -10.91 19.19 17.24
CA ILE A 160 -12.07 18.32 16.98
C ILE A 160 -13.31 19.19 17.04
N PHE A 161 -14.17 19.05 16.05
CA PHE A 161 -15.43 19.79 15.92
C PHE A 161 -16.54 18.87 15.43
N ARG A 162 -17.79 19.31 15.54
CA ARG A 162 -18.96 18.64 14.95
C ARG A 162 -19.76 19.62 14.12
N PHE A 163 -20.53 19.12 13.16
CA PHE A 163 -21.35 19.95 12.28
C PHE A 163 -22.51 19.15 11.68
N ASP A 164 -23.43 19.84 11.01
CA ASP A 164 -24.49 19.25 10.20
C ASP A 164 -24.05 19.21 8.72
N PRO A 165 -23.84 18.02 8.13
CA PRO A 165 -23.45 17.89 6.72
C PRO A 165 -24.61 18.09 5.74
N LEU A 166 -25.86 18.10 6.20
CA LEU A 166 -27.06 18.21 5.35
C LEU A 166 -27.65 19.63 5.33
N ALA A 167 -27.26 20.49 6.27
CA ALA A 167 -27.62 21.91 6.27
C ALA A 167 -27.25 22.63 4.96
N ASP A 168 -28.04 23.64 4.57
CA ASP A 168 -27.80 24.47 3.38
C ASP A 168 -26.40 25.12 3.40
N ASN A 169 -25.93 25.50 4.59
CA ASN A 169 -24.60 26.03 4.84
C ASN A 169 -23.94 25.27 6.02
N PRO A 170 -23.26 24.13 5.75
CA PRO A 170 -22.62 23.32 6.79
C PRO A 170 -21.63 24.10 7.65
N ARG A 171 -20.90 25.05 7.05
CA ARG A 171 -19.93 25.92 7.75
C ARG A 171 -20.58 26.80 8.84
N SER A 172 -21.86 27.13 8.72
CA SER A 172 -22.59 27.88 9.76
C SER A 172 -22.99 27.04 10.99
N THR A 173 -22.84 25.71 10.90
CA THR A 173 -23.24 24.75 11.95
C THR A 173 -22.05 24.16 12.72
N VAL A 174 -20.83 24.62 12.42
CA VAL A 174 -19.59 24.11 13.02
C VAL A 174 -19.50 24.48 14.50
N GLU A 175 -19.60 23.48 15.36
CA GLU A 175 -19.42 23.56 16.80
C GLU A 175 -18.07 22.95 17.17
N THR A 176 -17.07 23.79 17.51
CA THR A 176 -15.76 23.32 17.99
C THR A 176 -15.88 22.71 19.38
N ILE A 177 -15.24 21.55 19.59
CA ILE A 177 -15.37 20.74 20.82
C ILE A 177 -14.03 20.69 21.58
N ILE A 178 -12.90 20.58 20.86
CA ILE A 178 -11.54 20.64 21.39
C ILE A 178 -10.69 21.48 20.43
N ARG A 179 -9.80 22.31 20.96
CA ARG A 179 -8.72 23.01 20.24
C ARG A 179 -7.35 22.62 20.82
N HIS A 180 -6.29 23.16 20.22
CA HIS A 180 -4.91 23.08 20.70
C HIS A 180 -4.37 21.64 20.92
N LEU A 181 -4.89 20.65 20.20
CA LEU A 181 -4.26 19.33 20.11
C LEU A 181 -2.88 19.46 19.45
N PRO A 182 -1.87 18.64 19.79
CA PRO A 182 -0.53 18.77 19.19
C PRO A 182 -0.54 18.50 17.67
N GLY A 183 -0.44 19.57 16.87
CA GLY A 183 -0.55 19.52 15.41
C GLY A 183 0.75 19.19 14.67
N ARG A 184 0.91 19.80 13.49
CA ARG A 184 2.16 19.76 12.71
C ARG A 184 3.25 20.61 13.36
N ARG A 185 2.89 21.78 13.90
CA ARG A 185 3.80 22.75 14.53
C ARG A 185 3.67 22.64 16.04
N ILE A 186 4.74 22.27 16.73
CA ILE A 186 4.70 21.92 18.16
C ILE A 186 5.92 22.45 18.93
N THR A 187 5.76 22.58 20.25
CA THR A 187 6.88 22.75 21.19
C THR A 187 6.89 21.56 22.16
N LEU A 188 8.00 20.83 22.21
CA LEU A 188 8.19 19.68 23.10
C LEU A 188 8.40 20.13 24.56
N PRO A 189 8.22 19.24 25.56
CA PRO A 189 8.37 19.59 26.98
C PRO A 189 9.76 20.09 27.42
N ASP A 190 10.79 19.91 26.59
CA ASP A 190 12.15 20.47 26.80
C ASP A 190 12.36 21.85 26.16
N GLY A 191 11.34 22.39 25.48
CA GLY A 191 11.38 23.67 24.77
C GLY A 191 11.74 23.57 23.28
N THR A 192 12.07 22.38 22.76
CA THR A 192 12.37 22.17 21.34
C THR A 192 11.16 22.49 20.47
N ARG A 193 11.32 23.38 19.49
CA ARG A 193 10.29 23.70 18.51
C ARG A 193 10.48 22.87 17.24
N LEU A 194 9.39 22.32 16.72
CA LEU A 194 9.36 21.56 15.48
C LEU A 194 8.26 22.14 14.58
N ASP A 195 8.64 22.54 13.36
CA ASP A 195 7.70 23.00 12.34
C ASP A 195 7.01 21.83 11.60
N GLU A 196 7.60 20.63 11.70
CA GLU A 196 7.12 19.39 11.06
C GLU A 196 7.19 18.21 12.03
N SER A 197 6.14 18.04 12.85
CA SER A 197 5.85 16.81 13.60
C SER A 197 5.51 15.66 12.65
N ALA A 198 6.10 14.48 12.86
CA ALA A 198 5.92 13.30 11.99
C ALA A 198 4.47 12.76 11.93
N HIS A 199 3.76 12.72 13.06
CA HIS A 199 2.41 12.13 13.14
C HIS A 199 1.33 13.14 13.61
N PRO A 200 0.99 14.15 12.78
CA PRO A 200 0.05 15.21 13.15
C PRO A 200 -1.42 14.82 13.01
N LEU A 201 -1.74 13.65 12.43
CA LEU A 201 -3.11 13.21 12.17
C LEU A 201 -3.83 12.78 13.45
N LYS A 202 -5.13 13.09 13.52
CA LYS A 202 -5.99 12.79 14.68
C LYS A 202 -7.04 11.75 14.31
N GLN A 203 -6.81 10.50 14.71
CA GLN A 203 -7.87 9.51 14.85
C GLN A 203 -8.49 9.66 16.24
N PHE A 204 -9.81 9.41 16.34
CA PHE A 204 -10.49 9.40 17.63
C PHE A 204 -11.69 8.45 17.63
N VAL A 205 -12.09 7.99 18.82
CA VAL A 205 -13.25 7.11 19.05
C VAL A 205 -13.99 7.51 20.33
N PHE A 206 -15.31 7.30 20.34
CA PHE A 206 -16.17 7.47 21.51
C PHE A 206 -16.47 6.13 22.18
N ASP A 207 -16.46 6.09 23.52
CA ASP A 207 -17.12 4.99 24.24
C ASP A 207 -18.62 5.27 24.44
N ARG A 208 -19.37 4.26 24.91
CA ARG A 208 -20.82 4.35 25.15
C ARG A 208 -21.22 5.39 26.22
N ASN A 209 -20.26 5.87 27.02
CA ASN A 209 -20.46 6.93 28.01
C ASN A 209 -20.14 8.32 27.42
N GLY A 210 -19.81 8.39 26.12
CA GLY A 210 -19.44 9.61 25.41
C GLY A 210 -18.01 10.10 25.68
N ARG A 211 -17.17 9.31 26.36
CA ARG A 211 -15.76 9.66 26.56
C ARG A 211 -15.02 9.52 25.24
N LEU A 212 -14.13 10.48 24.97
CA LEU A 212 -13.46 10.64 23.69
C LEU A 212 -11.98 10.31 23.84
N PHE A 213 -11.53 9.30 23.09
CA PHE A 213 -10.14 8.84 23.06
C PHE A 213 -9.49 9.30 21.76
N VAL A 214 -8.37 10.02 21.84
CA VAL A 214 -7.74 10.71 20.70
C VAL A 214 -6.28 10.27 20.54
N ASN A 215 -5.88 9.92 19.32
CA ASN A 215 -4.48 9.68 18.97
C ASN A 215 -3.67 10.98 19.03
N VAL A 216 -2.57 10.97 19.79
CA VAL A 216 -1.51 11.97 19.72
C VAL A 216 -0.22 11.22 19.38
N GLY A 217 0.00 11.01 18.09
CA GLY A 217 1.18 10.29 17.57
C GLY A 217 2.51 10.99 17.91
N SER A 218 3.63 10.31 17.64
CA SER A 218 4.96 10.80 17.94
C SER A 218 5.38 11.97 17.03
N HIS A 219 6.25 12.83 17.55
CA HIS A 219 6.86 13.92 16.77
C HIS A 219 7.94 13.45 15.77
N SER A 220 8.46 12.24 15.94
CA SER A 220 9.57 11.64 15.18
C SER A 220 9.42 10.11 15.12
N ASP A 221 10.21 9.43 14.28
CA ASP A 221 10.15 7.95 14.20
C ASP A 221 10.52 7.25 15.51
N ASP A 222 11.59 7.70 16.16
CA ASP A 222 12.32 6.94 17.19
C ASP A 222 12.75 7.77 18.40
N CYS A 223 12.50 9.07 18.42
CA CYS A 223 12.98 10.01 19.44
C CYS A 223 14.50 9.95 19.69
N ILE A 224 15.31 9.58 18.70
CA ILE A 224 16.76 9.59 18.83
C ILE A 224 17.28 11.03 18.97
N THR A 225 18.12 11.22 19.98
CA THR A 225 18.86 12.47 20.22
C THR A 225 20.36 12.20 20.09
N PRO A 226 21.21 13.22 19.86
CA PRO A 226 22.66 13.04 19.77
C PRO A 226 23.23 12.35 21.00
N ALA A 227 24.08 11.34 20.78
CA ALA A 227 24.63 10.50 21.83
C ALA A 227 25.53 11.28 22.82
N PRO A 228 25.56 10.93 24.13
CA PRO A 228 24.94 9.74 24.72
C PRO A 228 23.50 9.95 25.21
N ILE A 229 22.57 9.12 24.72
CA ILE A 229 21.17 9.09 25.16
C ILE A 229 21.11 8.55 26.59
N THR A 230 20.87 9.44 27.55
CA THR A 230 20.94 9.19 29.00
C THR A 230 19.65 9.56 29.75
N ARG A 231 18.63 10.02 29.02
CA ARG A 231 17.33 10.44 29.55
C ARG A 231 16.19 9.82 28.72
N ALA A 232 15.01 9.74 29.32
CA ALA A 232 13.78 9.42 28.63
C ALA A 232 13.51 10.40 27.47
N CYS A 233 12.74 9.96 26.48
CA CYS A 233 12.22 10.82 25.42
C CYS A 233 11.33 11.91 26.05
N ALA A 234 11.78 13.18 26.02
CA ALA A 234 11.05 14.26 26.70
C ALA A 234 9.60 14.41 26.22
N ALA A 235 9.33 14.05 24.96
CA ALA A 235 8.00 14.09 24.38
C ALA A 235 7.03 13.01 24.89
N THR A 236 7.49 11.92 25.53
CA THR A 236 6.60 10.85 26.06
C THR A 236 6.16 11.09 27.51
N GLU A 237 6.54 12.20 28.13
CA GLU A 237 6.37 12.43 29.57
C GLU A 237 5.38 13.55 29.91
N GLY A 238 4.77 13.45 31.10
CA GLY A 238 3.88 14.47 31.65
C GLY A 238 2.47 14.48 31.02
N ALA A 239 1.72 15.57 31.29
CA ALA A 239 0.33 15.71 30.84
C ALA A 239 0.19 15.93 29.32
N SER A 240 1.24 16.44 28.67
CA SER A 240 1.27 16.71 27.22
C SER A 240 2.00 15.61 26.43
N ALA A 241 2.10 14.39 26.97
CA ALA A 241 2.82 13.29 26.34
C ALA A 241 2.27 12.97 24.94
N MET A 242 3.16 12.97 23.96
CA MET A 242 2.96 12.44 22.61
C MET A 242 3.29 10.93 22.58
N ALA A 243 3.04 10.29 21.44
CA ALA A 243 3.00 8.84 21.30
C ALA A 243 2.04 8.21 22.34
N ALA A 244 0.79 8.71 22.33
CA ALA A 244 -0.17 8.48 23.39
C ALA A 244 -1.63 8.52 22.90
N ILE A 245 -2.51 7.93 23.70
CA ILE A 245 -3.96 8.12 23.60
C ILE A 245 -4.37 9.09 24.72
N TRP A 246 -4.96 10.22 24.35
CA TRP A 246 -5.52 11.19 25.31
C TRP A 246 -7.01 10.90 25.51
N LEU A 247 -7.44 10.87 26.77
CA LEU A 247 -8.84 10.73 27.19
C LEU A 247 -9.40 12.10 27.57
N PHE A 248 -10.47 12.51 26.88
CA PHE A 248 -11.33 13.62 27.25
C PHE A 248 -12.65 13.05 27.81
N THR A 249 -13.15 13.59 28.92
CA THR A 249 -14.41 13.15 29.54
C THR A 249 -15.46 14.27 29.44
N PRO A 250 -16.65 14.00 28.89
CA PRO A 250 -17.71 15.00 28.81
C PRO A 250 -18.34 15.28 30.18
N PRO A 251 -19.17 16.33 30.30
CA PRO A 251 -20.12 16.48 31.41
C PRO A 251 -21.05 15.25 31.55
N SER A 252 -21.76 15.16 32.67
CA SER A 252 -22.64 14.04 33.03
C SER A 252 -23.77 13.71 32.02
N ALA A 253 -24.01 14.57 31.03
CA ALA A 253 -24.92 14.31 29.91
C ALA A 253 -24.32 13.42 28.79
N GLY A 254 -23.04 13.01 28.89
CA GLY A 254 -22.37 12.18 27.87
C GLY A 254 -22.04 12.91 26.56
N VAL A 255 -22.36 14.20 26.45
CA VAL A 255 -22.16 15.02 25.25
C VAL A 255 -21.31 16.25 25.61
N PHE A 256 -20.26 16.52 24.84
CA PHE A 256 -19.45 17.71 25.01
C PHE A 256 -20.22 18.98 24.59
N ALA A 257 -19.99 20.07 25.33
CA ALA A 257 -20.47 21.40 24.94
C ALA A 257 -19.63 21.99 23.79
N ALA A 258 -20.24 22.84 22.97
CA ALA A 258 -19.52 23.66 22.00
C ALA A 258 -18.74 24.77 22.71
N LEU A 259 -17.45 24.91 22.38
CA LEU A 259 -16.57 25.92 22.96
C LEU A 259 -16.86 27.31 22.39
N LYS A 260 -17.06 28.29 23.28
CA LYS A 260 -17.06 29.71 22.92
C LYS A 260 -15.61 30.19 22.73
N PRO A 261 -15.37 31.34 22.07
CA PRO A 261 -14.01 31.80 21.75
C PRO A 261 -13.03 31.79 22.93
N ASN A 262 -13.48 32.16 24.13
CA ASN A 262 -12.65 32.29 25.34
C ASN A 262 -12.77 31.10 26.33
N ASP A 263 -13.56 30.06 26.02
CA ASP A 263 -13.67 28.90 26.90
C ASP A 263 -12.36 28.08 26.88
N PRO A 264 -11.87 27.56 28.01
CA PRO A 264 -10.75 26.61 27.99
C PRO A 264 -11.18 25.30 27.30
N ASP A 265 -10.22 24.57 26.73
CA ASP A 265 -10.50 23.24 26.18
C ASP A 265 -10.89 22.25 27.30
N PRO A 266 -11.67 21.20 27.00
CA PRO A 266 -12.05 20.20 27.99
C PRO A 266 -10.79 19.52 28.57
N PRO A 267 -10.69 19.33 29.90
CA PRO A 267 -9.51 18.76 30.51
C PRO A 267 -9.30 17.30 30.07
N HIS A 268 -8.07 16.96 29.70
CA HIS A 268 -7.69 15.61 29.29
C HIS A 268 -6.79 14.90 30.31
N ALA A 269 -6.68 13.59 30.15
CA ALA A 269 -5.66 12.78 30.80
C ALA A 269 -4.95 11.91 29.74
N VAL A 270 -3.66 11.64 29.95
CA VAL A 270 -2.94 10.62 29.16
C VAL A 270 -3.45 9.25 29.58
N TYR A 271 -4.22 8.58 28.72
CA TYR A 271 -4.85 7.30 29.02
C TYR A 271 -3.87 6.15 28.90
N ALA A 272 -3.08 6.14 27.83
CA ALA A 272 -2.00 5.19 27.55
C ALA A 272 -0.89 5.92 26.78
N ARG A 273 0.37 5.48 26.93
CA ARG A 273 1.53 6.12 26.26
C ARG A 273 2.58 5.12 25.77
N GLY A 274 3.54 5.59 25.00
CA GLY A 274 4.51 4.73 24.30
C GLY A 274 3.88 3.98 23.13
N LEU A 275 2.92 4.64 22.47
CA LEU A 275 2.16 4.18 21.29
C LEU A 275 2.51 5.11 20.12
N ARG A 276 3.36 4.69 19.18
CA ARG A 276 4.02 5.57 18.19
C ARG A 276 3.01 6.38 17.38
N ASN A 277 2.02 5.76 16.75
CA ASN A 277 0.99 6.42 15.98
C ASN A 277 -0.27 5.55 15.84
N SER A 278 -1.28 5.84 16.65
CA SER A 278 -2.50 5.04 16.84
C SER A 278 -3.61 5.41 15.85
N LEU A 279 -3.42 5.16 14.55
CA LEU A 279 -4.43 5.49 13.54
C LEU A 279 -5.52 4.42 13.36
N ALA A 280 -5.27 3.18 13.79
CA ALA A 280 -6.32 2.18 14.00
C ALA A 280 -6.71 2.16 15.49
N LEU A 281 -7.98 2.48 15.81
CA LEU A 281 -8.56 2.42 17.15
C LEU A 281 -9.95 1.80 17.07
N ALA A 282 -10.26 0.84 17.95
CA ALA A 282 -11.59 0.25 18.05
C ALA A 282 -11.98 -0.03 19.51
N LEU A 283 -13.23 0.27 19.84
CA LEU A 283 -13.84 0.01 21.14
C LEU A 283 -14.94 -1.04 20.95
N HIS A 284 -14.93 -2.10 21.76
CA HIS A 284 -16.04 -3.04 21.79
C HIS A 284 -17.31 -2.31 22.32
N PRO A 285 -18.52 -2.53 21.79
CA PRO A 285 -19.72 -1.77 22.17
C PRO A 285 -20.04 -1.71 23.67
N ASN A 286 -19.62 -2.73 24.43
CA ASN A 286 -19.82 -2.79 25.89
C ASN A 286 -18.72 -2.06 26.70
N PHE A 287 -17.64 -1.58 26.10
CA PHE A 287 -16.63 -0.78 26.81
C PHE A 287 -17.28 0.53 27.32
N PRO A 288 -17.04 0.96 28.58
CA PRO A 288 -15.97 0.52 29.47
C PRO A 288 -16.36 -0.46 30.58
N ASP A 289 -17.30 -1.39 30.36
CA ASP A 289 -17.49 -2.49 31.31
C ASP A 289 -16.22 -3.33 31.47
N ALA A 290 -16.00 -3.84 32.68
CA ALA A 290 -14.79 -4.57 33.03
C ALA A 290 -14.58 -5.79 32.14
N GLY A 291 -13.39 -5.89 31.54
CA GLY A 291 -13.01 -7.00 30.69
C GLY A 291 -13.34 -6.85 29.20
N TYR A 292 -14.01 -5.79 28.75
CA TYR A 292 -14.24 -5.57 27.31
C TYR A 292 -13.08 -4.84 26.61
N ALA A 293 -12.89 -5.14 25.33
CA ALA A 293 -11.74 -4.72 24.56
C ALA A 293 -11.76 -3.23 24.13
N PHE A 294 -10.67 -2.53 24.45
CA PHE A 294 -10.19 -1.36 23.70
C PHE A 294 -8.93 -1.80 22.96
N LEU A 295 -8.97 -1.74 21.63
CA LEU A 295 -7.88 -2.15 20.76
C LEU A 295 -7.26 -0.95 20.04
N GLN A 296 -5.95 -1.00 19.87
CA GLN A 296 -5.18 -0.10 19.03
C GLN A 296 -4.32 -0.91 18.05
N GLY A 297 -4.27 -0.49 16.79
CA GLY A 297 -3.28 -0.94 15.82
C GLY A 297 -2.17 0.09 15.73
N GLU A 298 -0.95 -0.35 16.02
CA GLU A 298 0.25 0.47 16.03
C GLU A 298 0.87 0.57 14.63
N ASN A 299 1.43 1.74 14.32
CA ASN A 299 2.30 1.93 13.15
C ASN A 299 3.74 2.06 13.69
N GLY A 300 4.48 0.96 13.73
CA GLY A 300 5.76 0.80 14.43
C GLY A 300 6.93 1.63 13.87
N ARG A 301 8.13 1.47 14.45
CA ARG A 301 9.35 2.17 13.98
C ARG A 301 9.63 1.88 12.50
N ASP A 302 10.06 2.89 11.75
CA ASP A 302 10.41 2.83 10.32
C ASP A 302 11.73 2.09 10.07
N LEU A 303 11.82 0.84 10.52
CA LEU A 303 12.98 -0.01 10.29
C LEU A 303 13.09 -0.42 8.80
N PRO A 304 14.32 -0.66 8.33
CA PRO A 304 14.62 -1.01 6.94
C PRO A 304 14.09 -2.38 6.52
N ASP A 305 14.05 -3.37 7.42
CA ASP A 305 13.78 -4.76 7.09
C ASP A 305 12.31 -4.96 6.75
N ILE A 306 11.99 -5.56 5.60
CA ILE A 306 10.60 -5.84 5.21
C ILE A 306 9.87 -6.78 6.19
N PHE A 307 10.61 -7.45 7.09
CA PHE A 307 10.06 -8.34 8.10
C PHE A 307 10.19 -7.84 9.56
N LYS A 308 10.72 -6.62 9.82
CA LYS A 308 10.84 -6.05 11.19
C LYS A 308 10.72 -4.51 11.23
N PRO A 309 10.11 -3.89 12.26
CA PRO A 309 9.41 -4.54 13.36
C PRO A 309 8.12 -5.19 12.83
N ASN A 310 7.50 -6.05 13.63
CA ASN A 310 6.10 -6.37 13.38
C ASN A 310 5.25 -5.13 13.68
N GLU A 311 4.09 -5.00 13.04
CA GLU A 311 3.08 -4.06 13.55
C GLU A 311 2.44 -4.67 14.80
N GLU A 312 1.85 -3.86 15.67
CA GLU A 312 1.40 -4.31 16.98
C GLU A 312 -0.11 -4.11 17.14
N LEU A 313 -0.83 -5.13 17.63
CA LEU A 313 -2.20 -5.01 18.08
C LEU A 313 -2.21 -4.95 19.61
N ASN A 314 -2.51 -3.78 20.14
CA ASN A 314 -2.43 -3.49 21.57
C ASN A 314 -3.81 -3.55 22.24
N ALA A 315 -3.91 -4.35 23.31
CA ALA A 315 -5.01 -4.28 24.26
C ALA A 315 -4.76 -3.10 25.21
N ILE A 316 -5.55 -2.03 25.07
CA ILE A 316 -5.33 -0.75 25.75
C ILE A 316 -5.92 -0.74 27.17
N GLU A 317 -5.05 -0.49 28.14
CA GLU A 317 -5.31 -0.41 29.57
C GLU A 317 -4.84 0.95 30.11
N GLN A 318 -5.57 1.51 31.07
CA GLN A 318 -5.26 2.82 31.62
C GLN A 318 -3.91 2.86 32.37
N GLY A 319 -3.09 3.85 32.06
CA GLY A 319 -1.81 4.14 32.73
C GLY A 319 -0.62 3.29 32.26
N ARG A 320 -0.82 2.30 31.38
CA ARG A 320 0.26 1.45 30.85
C ARG A 320 1.18 2.20 29.88
N HIS A 321 2.38 1.63 29.69
CA HIS A 321 3.34 2.05 28.67
C HIS A 321 3.50 0.93 27.63
N TYR A 322 3.35 1.22 26.35
CA TYR A 322 3.30 0.21 25.27
C TYR A 322 4.62 -0.06 24.54
N GLY A 323 5.65 0.76 24.81
CA GLY A 323 7.04 0.38 24.56
C GLY A 323 7.83 1.46 23.83
N TRP A 324 7.23 2.10 22.82
CA TRP A 324 7.91 3.11 22.01
C TRP A 324 8.41 4.29 22.87
N PRO A 325 9.62 4.83 22.62
CA PRO A 325 10.61 4.41 21.61
C PRO A 325 11.55 3.28 22.07
N TYR A 326 11.46 2.88 23.34
CA TYR A 326 12.44 2.01 24.00
C TYR A 326 12.30 0.53 23.64
N CYS A 327 11.10 0.09 23.25
CA CYS A 327 10.75 -1.29 22.92
C CYS A 327 9.94 -1.36 21.61
N TYR A 328 9.96 -2.53 20.97
CA TYR A 328 9.09 -2.92 19.85
C TYR A 328 8.91 -4.45 19.82
N ASP A 329 7.94 -4.95 19.05
CA ASP A 329 7.44 -6.33 19.13
C ASP A 329 7.02 -6.68 20.60
N LEU A 330 7.16 -7.95 21.01
CA LEU A 330 6.79 -8.42 22.36
C LEU A 330 7.73 -7.94 23.49
N SER A 331 9.00 -7.67 23.16
CA SER A 331 10.07 -7.38 24.14
C SER A 331 11.39 -6.87 23.51
N THR A 332 11.45 -6.64 22.20
CA THR A 332 12.69 -6.28 21.50
C THR A 332 13.09 -4.87 21.95
N SER A 333 14.33 -4.70 22.44
CA SER A 333 14.78 -3.44 23.04
C SER A 333 15.55 -2.60 22.02
N SER A 334 15.14 -1.34 21.83
CA SER A 334 15.85 -0.34 21.02
C SER A 334 17.27 -0.11 21.56
N PRO A 335 18.34 -0.55 20.86
CA PRO A 335 19.72 -0.54 21.38
C PRO A 335 20.24 0.86 21.75
N GLU A 336 19.70 1.88 21.13
CA GLU A 336 20.05 3.30 21.29
C GLU A 336 19.70 3.80 22.69
N PHE A 337 18.64 3.26 23.30
CA PHE A 337 18.14 3.63 24.62
C PHE A 337 18.71 2.78 25.77
N LYS A 338 19.78 2.00 25.53
CA LYS A 338 20.38 1.06 26.49
C LYS A 338 20.63 1.64 27.89
N LEU A 339 21.08 2.89 28.01
CA LEU A 339 21.36 3.52 29.31
C LEU A 339 20.07 3.92 30.06
N VAL A 340 19.03 4.31 29.31
CA VAL A 340 17.69 4.59 29.84
C VAL A 340 17.05 3.29 30.35
N LEU A 341 17.14 2.21 29.57
CA LEU A 341 16.68 0.86 29.94
C LEU A 341 17.45 0.22 31.10
N GLN A 342 18.52 0.85 31.61
CA GLN A 342 19.28 0.40 32.77
C GLN A 342 18.99 1.18 34.05
N SER A 343 18.23 2.28 34.00
CA SER A 343 18.10 3.23 35.11
C SER A 343 16.71 3.90 35.23
N GLY A 344 16.45 4.54 36.37
CA GLY A 344 15.20 5.27 36.62
C GLY A 344 13.93 4.41 36.48
N ILE A 345 12.82 5.05 36.10
CA ILE A 345 11.51 4.39 35.92
C ILE A 345 11.46 3.43 34.72
N TYR A 346 12.39 3.55 33.77
CA TYR A 346 12.44 2.76 32.53
C TYR A 346 13.44 1.59 32.60
N LYS A 347 14.06 1.35 33.77
CA LYS A 347 14.90 0.17 34.02
C LYS A 347 14.14 -1.11 33.66
N SER A 348 14.73 -1.94 32.79
CA SER A 348 14.19 -3.21 32.31
C SER A 348 12.79 -3.12 31.69
N LEU A 349 12.45 -1.99 31.02
CA LEU A 349 11.09 -1.74 30.51
C LEU A 349 10.54 -2.93 29.71
N CYS A 350 11.25 -3.33 28.66
CA CYS A 350 10.79 -4.32 27.68
C CYS A 350 10.73 -5.77 28.20
N THR A 351 11.04 -6.04 29.47
CA THR A 351 11.19 -7.42 29.99
C THR A 351 10.63 -7.68 31.38
N ALA A 352 10.78 -6.75 32.32
CA ALA A 352 10.47 -7.01 33.74
C ALA A 352 9.84 -5.82 34.48
N ASN A 353 9.56 -4.71 33.79
CA ASN A 353 9.03 -3.51 34.42
C ASN A 353 7.51 -3.52 34.47
N ALA A 354 6.95 -3.29 35.66
CA ALA A 354 5.50 -3.31 35.88
C ALA A 354 4.71 -2.22 35.12
N LEU A 355 5.36 -1.22 34.51
CA LEU A 355 4.72 -0.23 33.62
C LEU A 355 4.44 -0.77 32.21
N TYR A 356 5.25 -1.71 31.71
CA TYR A 356 5.17 -2.17 30.31
C TYR A 356 3.96 -3.07 30.10
N LYS A 357 3.23 -2.85 29.01
CA LYS A 357 2.25 -3.78 28.46
C LYS A 357 2.75 -4.18 27.08
N ALA A 358 3.20 -5.43 26.95
CA ALA A 358 3.51 -6.01 25.64
C ALA A 358 2.22 -6.08 24.79
N PRO A 359 2.33 -6.00 23.46
CA PRO A 359 1.19 -6.10 22.56
C PRO A 359 0.47 -7.44 22.70
N PHE A 360 -0.83 -7.41 22.43
CA PHE A 360 -1.73 -8.55 22.58
C PHE A 360 -1.61 -9.53 21.40
N SER A 361 -1.31 -9.01 20.21
CA SER A 361 -0.85 -9.78 19.06
C SER A 361 0.15 -8.96 18.24
N LEU A 362 0.98 -9.64 17.46
CA LEU A 362 1.69 -9.02 16.35
C LEU A 362 0.83 -9.06 15.07
N MET A 363 1.13 -8.15 14.15
CA MET A 363 0.55 -7.97 12.82
C MET A 363 1.66 -7.93 11.76
N PRO A 364 1.35 -8.14 10.45
CA PRO A 364 2.35 -8.14 9.39
C PRO A 364 3.26 -6.90 9.41
N PRO A 365 4.61 -7.06 9.48
CA PRO A 365 5.59 -5.98 9.49
C PRO A 365 5.34 -4.89 8.45
N HIS A 366 5.41 -3.60 8.83
CA HIS A 366 5.14 -2.46 7.93
C HIS A 366 3.75 -2.50 7.25
N GLY A 367 2.79 -3.18 7.86
CA GLY A 367 1.39 -3.22 7.42
C GLY A 367 0.68 -1.87 7.51
N ALA A 368 1.14 -0.95 8.36
CA ALA A 368 0.57 0.37 8.63
C ALA A 368 -0.96 0.33 8.85
N PRO A 369 -1.45 -0.13 10.01
CA PRO A 369 -2.88 -0.20 10.32
C PRO A 369 -3.48 1.21 10.47
N LEU A 370 -4.38 1.59 9.55
CA LEU A 370 -4.99 2.92 9.48
C LEU A 370 -6.51 2.94 9.75
N ALA A 371 -7.15 1.78 9.85
CA ALA A 371 -8.53 1.65 10.31
C ALA A 371 -8.75 0.31 11.01
N MET A 372 -9.66 0.29 11.97
CA MET A 372 -10.08 -0.92 12.67
C MET A 372 -11.50 -0.75 13.20
N LEU A 373 -12.36 -1.75 13.04
CA LEU A 373 -13.74 -1.74 13.54
C LEU A 373 -14.26 -3.17 13.76
N TYR A 374 -15.29 -3.32 14.60
CA TYR A 374 -16.08 -4.55 14.66
C TYR A 374 -17.17 -4.47 13.60
N TYR A 375 -17.29 -5.51 12.76
CA TYR A 375 -18.34 -5.55 11.75
C TYR A 375 -19.69 -5.91 12.41
N HIS A 376 -20.67 -5.05 12.21
CA HIS A 376 -22.07 -5.27 12.61
C HIS A 376 -22.95 -4.95 11.41
N GLY A 377 -23.60 -5.95 10.80
CA GLY A 377 -24.33 -5.75 9.55
C GLY A 377 -24.97 -7.01 8.95
N ALA A 378 -26.20 -6.87 8.47
CA ALA A 378 -27.00 -8.01 7.99
C ALA A 378 -26.51 -8.65 6.66
N LYS A 379 -25.62 -7.97 5.92
CA LYS A 379 -25.18 -8.40 4.58
C LYS A 379 -24.14 -9.52 4.63
N PHE A 380 -23.26 -9.49 5.63
CA PHE A 380 -22.20 -10.48 5.84
C PHE A 380 -22.31 -11.13 7.24
N PRO A 381 -23.32 -12.00 7.51
CA PRO A 381 -23.45 -12.67 8.81
C PRO A 381 -22.22 -13.49 9.22
N GLU A 382 -21.39 -13.92 8.28
CA GLU A 382 -20.11 -14.57 8.54
C GLU A 382 -19.00 -13.64 9.06
N LEU A 383 -19.22 -12.32 9.04
CA LEU A 383 -18.35 -11.29 9.61
C LEU A 383 -18.92 -10.69 10.91
N GLU A 384 -20.16 -11.01 11.30
CA GLU A 384 -20.83 -10.39 12.46
C GLU A 384 -20.02 -10.55 13.76
N GLY A 385 -19.73 -9.44 14.42
CA GLY A 385 -18.88 -9.36 15.61
C GLY A 385 -17.36 -9.51 15.36
N LYS A 386 -16.92 -9.89 14.15
CA LYS A 386 -15.48 -10.00 13.84
C LYS A 386 -14.81 -8.63 13.72
N LEU A 387 -13.53 -8.57 14.04
CA LEU A 387 -12.72 -7.36 13.96
C LEU A 387 -12.05 -7.24 12.59
N LEU A 388 -12.35 -6.16 11.86
CA LEU A 388 -11.72 -5.82 10.58
C LEU A 388 -10.56 -4.85 10.81
N VAL A 389 -9.45 -5.02 10.08
CA VAL A 389 -8.27 -4.12 10.14
C VAL A 389 -7.77 -3.78 8.72
N GLY A 390 -7.66 -2.48 8.41
CA GLY A 390 -7.12 -2.00 7.13
C GLY A 390 -5.62 -1.71 7.19
N LEU A 391 -4.83 -2.40 6.35
CA LEU A 391 -3.38 -2.28 6.26
C LEU A 391 -2.97 -1.46 5.02
N HIS A 392 -2.52 -0.22 5.24
CA HIS A 392 -2.12 0.75 4.21
C HIS A 392 -0.74 0.50 3.59
N GLY A 393 0.07 -0.30 4.27
CA GLY A 393 1.51 -0.43 4.09
C GLY A 393 1.91 -0.71 2.64
N TYR A 394 2.83 0.09 2.11
CA TYR A 394 3.31 -0.06 0.73
C TYR A 394 4.24 -1.27 0.53
N ARG A 395 4.62 -1.97 1.60
CA ARG A 395 5.48 -3.16 1.55
C ARG A 395 4.66 -4.41 1.18
N PRO A 396 5.29 -5.50 0.69
CA PRO A 396 4.64 -6.78 0.39
C PRO A 396 3.68 -7.35 1.46
N THR A 397 3.88 -6.97 2.71
CA THR A 397 3.15 -7.35 3.92
C THR A 397 1.91 -6.50 4.22
N GLY A 398 1.79 -5.30 3.63
CA GLY A 398 0.63 -4.44 3.74
C GLY A 398 -0.38 -4.65 2.60
N SER A 399 -1.02 -3.56 2.16
CA SER A 399 -2.02 -3.51 1.08
C SER A 399 -3.09 -4.60 1.19
N ARG A 400 -3.86 -4.61 2.29
CA ARG A 400 -4.90 -5.64 2.54
C ARG A 400 -5.93 -5.23 3.59
N VAL A 401 -6.99 -6.02 3.72
CA VAL A 401 -7.97 -5.92 4.82
C VAL A 401 -8.05 -7.27 5.53
N LEU A 402 -7.72 -7.28 6.83
CA LEU A 402 -7.71 -8.47 7.68
C LEU A 402 -9.07 -8.66 8.36
N VAL A 403 -9.37 -9.92 8.71
CA VAL A 403 -10.52 -10.34 9.53
C VAL A 403 -10.03 -11.20 10.68
N TYR A 404 -10.26 -10.76 11.92
CA TYR A 404 -9.92 -11.52 13.13
C TYR A 404 -11.16 -12.13 13.79
N ASP A 405 -11.03 -13.40 14.17
CA ASP A 405 -11.94 -14.04 15.13
C ASP A 405 -11.65 -13.57 16.56
N VAL A 406 -12.70 -13.09 17.23
CA VAL A 406 -12.64 -12.51 18.58
C VAL A 406 -13.37 -13.37 19.61
N ASP A 407 -13.05 -13.13 20.88
CA ASP A 407 -13.82 -13.58 22.04
C ASP A 407 -15.04 -12.70 22.31
N ASP A 408 -15.87 -13.18 23.23
CA ASP A 408 -17.13 -12.59 23.65
C ASP A 408 -16.93 -11.20 24.33
N HIS A 409 -15.67 -10.80 24.54
CA HIS A 409 -15.25 -9.49 25.05
C HIS A 409 -14.62 -8.58 23.98
N GLY A 410 -14.44 -9.07 22.75
CA GLY A 410 -13.91 -8.35 21.59
C GLY A 410 -12.39 -8.55 21.34
N PHE A 411 -11.69 -9.33 22.15
CA PHE A 411 -10.26 -9.59 21.91
C PHE A 411 -10.06 -10.69 20.85
N PRO A 412 -9.19 -10.51 19.84
CA PRO A 412 -8.81 -11.62 18.96
C PRO A 412 -8.26 -12.83 19.72
N ARG A 413 -8.31 -14.03 19.14
CA ARG A 413 -7.93 -15.27 19.85
C ARG A 413 -6.49 -15.72 19.50
N PRO A 414 -5.46 -15.52 20.34
CA PRO A 414 -4.08 -15.88 20.01
C PRO A 414 -3.90 -17.39 19.87
N SER A 415 -3.16 -17.83 18.84
CA SER A 415 -2.76 -19.21 18.61
C SER A 415 -1.25 -19.38 18.83
N PRO A 416 -0.79 -20.57 19.28
CA PRO A 416 0.64 -20.88 19.37
C PRO A 416 1.38 -20.76 18.03
N ALA A 417 2.70 -20.56 18.09
CA ALA A 417 3.55 -20.59 16.91
C ALA A 417 3.54 -21.98 16.22
N PRO A 418 3.67 -22.05 14.88
CA PRO A 418 3.78 -20.93 13.94
C PRO A 418 2.41 -20.37 13.51
N VAL A 419 2.24 -19.06 13.66
CA VAL A 419 1.18 -18.29 12.98
C VAL A 419 1.80 -17.62 11.75
N ARG A 420 1.09 -17.56 10.62
CA ARG A 420 1.63 -17.08 9.33
C ARG A 420 0.78 -15.99 8.70
N TYR A 421 1.43 -15.15 7.89
CA TYR A 421 0.83 -14.10 7.07
C TYR A 421 1.35 -14.18 5.63
N HIS A 422 0.59 -13.65 4.66
CA HIS A 422 1.02 -13.65 3.26
C HIS A 422 2.00 -12.52 2.93
N VAL A 423 2.92 -12.77 2.02
CA VAL A 423 3.90 -11.79 1.52
C VAL A 423 3.72 -11.67 0.01
N SER A 424 3.08 -10.58 -0.44
CA SER A 424 2.74 -10.37 -1.84
C SER A 424 4.00 -10.39 -2.73
N CYS A 425 3.98 -11.20 -3.78
CA CYS A 425 5.07 -11.33 -4.76
C CYS A 425 6.41 -11.87 -4.21
N ALA A 426 6.41 -12.50 -3.03
CA ALA A 426 7.52 -13.32 -2.58
C ALA A 426 7.50 -14.73 -3.20
N ALA A 427 8.66 -15.38 -3.27
CA ALA A 427 8.79 -16.73 -3.84
C ALA A 427 8.21 -17.82 -2.93
N ASP A 428 8.34 -17.68 -1.61
CA ASP A 428 7.40 -18.27 -0.65
C ASP A 428 6.34 -17.19 -0.36
N PRO A 429 5.05 -17.41 -0.69
CA PRO A 429 4.00 -16.43 -0.45
C PRO A 429 3.61 -16.31 1.04
N THR A 430 4.22 -17.09 1.94
CA THR A 430 3.91 -17.10 3.38
C THR A 430 5.15 -16.85 4.24
N HIS A 431 4.96 -16.23 5.40
CA HIS A 431 6.02 -16.03 6.38
C HIS A 431 5.45 -16.09 7.80
N SER A 432 6.22 -16.62 8.76
CA SER A 432 5.79 -16.74 10.16
C SER A 432 5.88 -15.43 10.94
N SER A 433 4.96 -15.21 11.88
CA SER A 433 5.08 -14.17 12.90
C SER A 433 6.26 -14.48 13.82
N GLN A 434 7.28 -13.61 13.82
CA GLN A 434 8.53 -13.84 14.54
C GLN A 434 9.19 -12.56 15.05
N THR A 435 9.94 -12.68 16.14
CA THR A 435 10.78 -11.62 16.74
C THR A 435 12.26 -11.92 16.51
N ASP A 436 13.19 -11.21 17.16
CA ASP A 436 14.60 -11.64 17.20
C ASP A 436 14.83 -12.93 18.02
N ALA A 437 13.86 -13.36 18.84
CA ALA A 437 13.93 -14.58 19.63
C ALA A 437 13.43 -15.85 18.89
N GLY A 438 12.82 -15.71 17.71
CA GLY A 438 12.21 -16.80 16.93
C GLY A 438 10.72 -16.59 16.64
N GLU A 439 10.05 -17.62 16.15
CA GLU A 439 8.59 -17.64 15.90
C GLU A 439 7.80 -17.42 17.20
N VAL A 440 6.66 -16.72 17.11
CA VAL A 440 5.84 -16.36 18.29
C VAL A 440 4.36 -16.63 18.08
N ALA A 441 3.64 -16.74 19.18
CA ALA A 441 2.18 -16.76 19.19
C ALA A 441 1.61 -15.41 18.70
N ALA A 442 0.50 -15.46 17.97
CA ALA A 442 -0.24 -14.30 17.47
C ALA A 442 -1.71 -14.68 17.26
N ALA A 443 -2.60 -13.70 17.14
CA ALA A 443 -3.94 -13.95 16.63
C ALA A 443 -3.86 -14.28 15.12
N PRO A 444 -4.37 -15.44 14.66
CA PRO A 444 -4.53 -15.70 13.25
C PRO A 444 -5.69 -14.85 12.68
N PHE A 445 -5.67 -14.65 11.37
CA PHE A 445 -6.66 -13.85 10.66
C PHE A 445 -6.92 -14.43 9.26
N GLU A 446 -8.06 -14.08 8.68
CA GLU A 446 -8.29 -14.22 7.25
C GLU A 446 -8.01 -12.89 6.53
N GLU A 447 -7.82 -12.93 5.21
CA GLU A 447 -7.71 -11.73 4.37
C GLU A 447 -9.02 -11.57 3.57
N LEU A 448 -9.78 -10.51 3.87
CA LEU A 448 -11.01 -10.15 3.14
C LEU A 448 -10.66 -9.59 1.76
N ILE A 449 -9.70 -8.66 1.75
CA ILE A 449 -8.94 -8.31 0.55
C ILE A 449 -7.53 -8.87 0.77
N ALA A 450 -7.13 -9.79 -0.10
CA ALA A 450 -5.81 -10.39 -0.12
C ALA A 450 -4.99 -9.79 -1.26
N GLY A 451 -3.68 -10.02 -1.26
CA GLY A 451 -2.86 -9.93 -2.47
C GLY A 451 -2.98 -8.64 -3.30
N TRP A 452 -3.29 -7.48 -2.72
CA TRP A 452 -3.59 -6.22 -3.45
C TRP A 452 -2.32 -5.52 -3.98
N HIS A 453 -1.38 -6.31 -4.48
CA HIS A 453 -0.19 -5.86 -5.19
C HIS A 453 -0.56 -5.27 -6.55
N ARG A 454 0.34 -4.44 -7.07
CA ARG A 454 0.24 -3.83 -8.39
C ARG A 454 0.34 -4.87 -9.50
N VAL A 455 -0.54 -4.77 -10.49
CA VAL A 455 -0.52 -5.64 -11.68
C VAL A 455 -0.65 -4.76 -12.92
N ASN A 456 0.38 -4.77 -13.77
CA ASN A 456 0.54 -3.85 -14.89
C ASN A 456 -0.70 -3.85 -15.80
N GLY A 457 -1.44 -2.76 -15.71
CA GLY A 457 -2.58 -2.50 -16.58
C GLY A 457 -3.89 -3.14 -16.16
N ALA A 458 -3.93 -3.82 -15.01
CA ALA A 458 -5.14 -4.35 -14.38
C ALA A 458 -5.49 -3.60 -13.08
N ARG A 459 -4.52 -3.35 -12.18
CA ARG A 459 -4.73 -2.60 -10.93
C ARG A 459 -3.47 -1.88 -10.40
N PRO A 460 -3.61 -0.75 -9.68
CA PRO A 460 -2.56 -0.23 -8.82
C PRO A 460 -2.31 -1.16 -7.61
N GLN A 461 -1.33 -0.81 -6.78
CA GLN A 461 -1.21 -1.40 -5.44
C GLN A 461 -2.23 -0.75 -4.49
N GLY A 462 -2.87 -1.56 -3.64
CA GLY A 462 -3.84 -1.11 -2.66
C GLY A 462 -3.29 -0.20 -1.58
N ALA A 463 -4.08 0.80 -1.18
CA ALA A 463 -3.75 1.74 -0.11
C ALA A 463 -4.96 2.05 0.78
N PRO A 464 -5.61 1.04 1.41
CA PRO A 464 -6.78 1.28 2.26
C PRO A 464 -6.42 2.17 3.45
N VAL A 465 -7.22 3.21 3.68
CA VAL A 465 -7.13 4.10 4.85
C VAL A 465 -8.34 3.85 5.75
N GLY A 466 -9.30 4.77 5.82
CA GLY A 466 -10.54 4.61 6.56
C GLY A 466 -11.47 3.55 5.99
N ILE A 467 -12.16 2.84 6.88
CA ILE A 467 -13.18 1.83 6.59
C ILE A 467 -14.43 2.16 7.43
N THR A 468 -15.62 1.94 6.87
CA THR A 468 -16.90 2.05 7.58
C THR A 468 -17.85 0.93 7.14
N VAL A 469 -18.89 0.66 7.92
CA VAL A 469 -19.98 -0.26 7.56
C VAL A 469 -21.24 0.56 7.38
N ALA A 470 -21.90 0.41 6.24
CA ALA A 470 -23.12 1.12 5.91
C ALA A 470 -24.36 0.47 6.56
N GLU A 471 -25.47 1.20 6.64
CA GLU A 471 -26.75 0.72 7.18
C GLU A 471 -27.32 -0.48 6.37
N ASP A 472 -26.95 -0.63 5.10
CA ASP A 472 -27.24 -1.82 4.27
C ASP A 472 -26.31 -3.03 4.54
N GLY A 473 -25.32 -2.87 5.41
CA GLY A 473 -24.31 -3.85 5.76
C GLY A 473 -23.12 -3.95 4.78
N ALA A 474 -23.05 -3.14 3.73
CA ALA A 474 -21.85 -3.09 2.88
C ALA A 474 -20.66 -2.51 3.64
N ILE A 475 -19.45 -2.97 3.32
CA ILE A 475 -18.22 -2.39 3.86
C ILE A 475 -17.73 -1.36 2.83
N TRP A 476 -17.44 -0.16 3.27
CA TRP A 476 -16.97 0.95 2.45
C TRP A 476 -15.58 1.38 2.89
N LEU A 477 -14.68 1.64 1.96
CA LEU A 477 -13.32 2.11 2.26
C LEU A 477 -12.83 3.15 1.26
N VAL A 478 -11.76 3.86 1.63
CA VAL A 478 -11.08 4.84 0.77
C VAL A 478 -9.61 4.52 0.60
N GLU A 479 -9.05 4.89 -0.56
CA GLU A 479 -7.62 4.83 -0.82
C GLU A 479 -7.04 6.22 -1.13
N ASP A 480 -6.06 6.67 -0.38
CA ASP A 480 -5.43 7.99 -0.59
C ASP A 480 -4.56 8.04 -1.84
N LYS A 481 -3.67 7.04 -2.03
CA LYS A 481 -2.72 6.95 -3.16
C LYS A 481 -3.43 6.78 -4.51
N ASN A 482 -4.57 6.08 -4.50
CA ASN A 482 -5.35 5.78 -5.70
C ASN A 482 -6.55 6.72 -5.88
N GLN A 483 -6.84 7.59 -4.92
CA GLN A 483 -7.95 8.56 -4.95
C GLN A 483 -9.32 7.90 -5.18
N THR A 484 -9.57 6.74 -4.54
CA THR A 484 -10.79 5.95 -4.75
C THR A 484 -11.71 5.91 -3.53
N VAL A 485 -12.99 5.67 -3.79
CA VAL A 485 -13.95 5.09 -2.83
C VAL A 485 -14.35 3.72 -3.36
N ILE A 486 -14.24 2.68 -2.51
CA ILE A 486 -14.56 1.30 -2.86
C ILE A 486 -15.67 0.79 -1.94
N ARG A 487 -16.68 0.16 -2.54
CA ARG A 487 -17.74 -0.58 -1.84
C ARG A 487 -17.48 -2.08 -2.00
N ILE A 488 -17.42 -2.80 -0.88
CA ILE A 488 -17.39 -4.25 -0.83
C ILE A 488 -18.82 -4.75 -0.68
N ASP A 489 -19.26 -5.61 -1.61
CA ASP A 489 -20.61 -6.19 -1.64
C ASP A 489 -20.55 -7.71 -1.88
N ARG A 490 -21.71 -8.36 -1.86
CA ARG A 490 -21.85 -9.79 -2.15
C ARG A 490 -21.49 -10.12 -3.60
N ALA A 491 -20.78 -11.23 -3.77
CA ALA A 491 -20.57 -11.91 -5.05
C ALA A 491 -21.20 -13.31 -5.03
N VAL A 492 -21.49 -13.84 -6.23
CA VAL A 492 -21.93 -15.23 -6.43
C VAL A 492 -20.80 -16.01 -7.10
N GLY A 493 -20.45 -17.17 -6.56
CA GLY A 493 -19.38 -18.03 -7.07
C GLY A 493 -18.10 -17.96 -6.22
N ASP A 494 -17.06 -18.59 -6.75
CA ASP A 494 -15.74 -18.71 -6.12
C ASP A 494 -14.98 -17.37 -6.06
N ALA A 495 -13.85 -17.35 -5.34
CA ALA A 495 -12.92 -16.23 -5.38
C ALA A 495 -12.39 -16.02 -6.82
N PRO A 496 -12.11 -14.78 -7.25
CA PRO A 496 -11.43 -14.54 -8.51
C PRO A 496 -10.04 -15.21 -8.51
N GLU A 497 -9.59 -15.71 -9.67
CA GLU A 497 -8.21 -16.20 -9.80
C GLU A 497 -7.24 -15.07 -9.45
N PRO A 498 -6.32 -15.25 -8.47
CA PRO A 498 -5.40 -14.20 -8.06
C PRO A 498 -4.55 -13.74 -9.23
N LEU A 499 -4.51 -12.43 -9.47
CA LEU A 499 -3.72 -11.90 -10.58
C LEU A 499 -2.21 -12.14 -10.33
N PRO A 500 -1.43 -12.47 -11.38
CA PRO A 500 -0.01 -12.69 -11.24
C PRO A 500 0.71 -11.36 -10.94
N CYS A 501 1.66 -11.43 -10.02
CA CYS A 501 2.59 -10.33 -9.76
C CYS A 501 3.35 -9.91 -11.01
N ASP A 502 3.71 -8.62 -11.06
CA ASP A 502 4.60 -7.97 -12.04
C ASP A 502 6.08 -8.45 -11.96
N MET A 503 6.29 -9.76 -11.81
CA MET A 503 7.59 -10.41 -11.84
C MET A 503 8.15 -10.39 -13.27
N ARG A 504 9.48 -10.44 -13.40
CA ARG A 504 10.10 -10.60 -14.72
C ARG A 504 9.60 -11.89 -15.37
N SER A 505 9.00 -11.75 -16.56
CA SER A 505 8.56 -12.90 -17.35
C SER A 505 9.75 -13.84 -17.62
N GLN A 506 9.51 -15.15 -17.77
CA GLN A 506 10.59 -16.09 -18.06
C GLN A 506 11.36 -15.69 -19.34
N ALA A 507 10.67 -15.16 -20.35
CA ALA A 507 11.30 -14.62 -21.56
C ALA A 507 12.25 -13.43 -21.29
N LEU A 508 11.91 -12.53 -20.37
CA LEU A 508 12.80 -11.43 -19.96
C LEU A 508 13.99 -11.95 -19.13
N ILE A 509 13.78 -12.98 -18.29
CA ILE A 509 14.86 -13.67 -17.58
C ILE A 509 15.78 -14.41 -18.57
N ASP A 510 15.22 -15.04 -19.61
CA ASP A 510 15.96 -15.69 -20.69
C ASP A 510 16.80 -14.68 -21.48
N GLU A 511 16.25 -13.52 -21.85
CA GLU A 511 17.00 -12.49 -22.57
C GLU A 511 18.17 -11.95 -21.75
N LEU A 512 17.92 -11.63 -20.47
CA LEU A 512 18.94 -11.14 -19.53
C LEU A 512 20.02 -12.19 -19.24
N ALA A 513 19.63 -13.46 -19.06
CA ALA A 513 20.57 -14.57 -18.94
C ALA A 513 21.40 -14.75 -20.21
N ALA A 514 20.77 -14.66 -21.38
CA ALA A 514 21.45 -14.77 -22.67
C ALA A 514 22.40 -13.59 -22.92
N PHE A 515 22.11 -12.36 -22.47
CA PHE A 515 23.08 -11.26 -22.53
C PHE A 515 24.33 -11.54 -21.67
N VAL A 516 24.14 -12.03 -20.44
CA VAL A 516 25.27 -12.43 -19.56
C VAL A 516 26.07 -13.58 -20.18
N ALA A 517 25.41 -14.59 -20.74
CA ALA A 517 26.06 -15.73 -21.37
C ALA A 517 26.84 -15.36 -22.65
N ARG A 518 26.37 -14.38 -23.41
CA ARG A 518 27.04 -13.89 -24.65
C ARG A 518 28.30 -13.09 -24.36
N ASP A 519 28.35 -12.32 -23.27
CA ASP A 519 29.54 -11.55 -22.89
C ASP A 519 30.53 -12.39 -22.07
N ALA A 520 31.79 -12.48 -22.55
CA ALA A 520 32.81 -13.32 -21.91
C ALA A 520 33.23 -12.81 -20.52
N GLN A 521 33.15 -11.50 -20.28
CA GLN A 521 33.50 -10.90 -18.99
C GLN A 521 32.37 -11.04 -17.97
N ASN A 522 31.10 -10.92 -18.39
CA ASN A 522 29.94 -11.16 -17.53
C ASN A 522 29.85 -12.62 -17.09
N ARG A 523 30.19 -13.59 -17.96
CA ARG A 523 30.38 -14.99 -17.55
C ARG A 523 31.41 -15.12 -16.43
N ILE A 524 32.61 -14.56 -16.60
CA ILE A 524 33.66 -14.58 -15.55
C ILE A 524 33.14 -13.95 -14.24
N ARG A 525 32.48 -12.79 -14.30
CA ARG A 525 31.88 -12.13 -13.12
C ARG A 525 30.88 -13.04 -12.42
N LEU A 526 30.01 -13.72 -13.18
CA LEU A 526 29.01 -14.64 -12.64
C LEU A 526 29.64 -15.87 -11.98
N THR A 527 30.61 -16.52 -12.61
CA THR A 527 31.34 -17.65 -12.01
C THR A 527 32.07 -17.24 -10.72
N THR A 528 32.71 -16.07 -10.73
CA THR A 528 33.34 -15.48 -9.55
C THR A 528 32.34 -15.21 -8.43
N LEU A 529 31.15 -14.68 -8.76
CA LEU A 529 30.09 -14.40 -7.78
C LEU A 529 29.48 -15.67 -7.19
N ARG A 530 29.18 -16.70 -8.01
CA ARG A 530 28.68 -17.96 -7.45
C ARG A 530 29.70 -18.57 -6.49
N LYS A 531 30.94 -18.80 -6.94
CA LYS A 531 31.96 -19.51 -6.16
C LYS A 531 32.47 -18.71 -4.97
N GLY A 532 32.56 -17.39 -5.11
CA GLY A 532 33.08 -16.50 -4.08
C GLY A 532 32.02 -16.06 -3.06
N LEU A 533 30.79 -15.80 -3.51
CA LEU A 533 29.73 -15.21 -2.68
C LEU A 533 28.62 -16.22 -2.37
N VAL A 534 27.96 -16.78 -3.39
CA VAL A 534 26.73 -17.58 -3.20
C VAL A 534 27.02 -18.91 -2.51
N GLU A 535 27.92 -19.74 -3.06
CA GLU A 535 28.24 -21.08 -2.55
C GLU A 535 28.94 -21.04 -1.17
N LYS A 536 29.59 -19.91 -0.81
CA LYS A 536 30.23 -19.72 0.50
C LYS A 536 29.31 -19.13 1.57
N HIS A 537 28.57 -18.07 1.23
CA HIS A 537 27.95 -17.18 2.22
C HIS A 537 26.43 -17.10 2.14
N CYS A 538 25.82 -17.42 1.00
CA CYS A 538 24.37 -17.32 0.84
C CYS A 538 23.64 -18.63 1.12
N LEU A 539 24.20 -19.79 0.74
CA LEU A 539 23.53 -21.10 0.88
C LEU A 539 23.14 -21.48 2.32
N GLY A 540 23.80 -20.91 3.34
CA GLY A 540 23.44 -21.11 4.74
C GLY A 540 22.11 -20.48 5.17
N CYS A 541 21.56 -19.56 4.38
CA CYS A 541 20.24 -18.96 4.58
C CYS A 541 19.30 -19.09 3.36
N HIS A 542 19.86 -19.49 2.20
CA HIS A 542 19.16 -19.62 0.93
C HIS A 542 19.40 -21.00 0.31
N SER A 543 18.64 -22.00 0.78
CA SER A 543 18.62 -23.35 0.17
C SER A 543 17.88 -23.39 -1.17
N ASP A 544 17.13 -22.32 -1.48
CA ASP A 544 16.27 -22.12 -2.64
C ASP A 544 17.01 -21.72 -3.94
N PHE A 545 18.33 -21.52 -3.89
CA PHE A 545 19.17 -21.25 -5.07
C PHE A 545 19.20 -22.37 -6.14
N GLY A 546 18.57 -23.52 -5.90
CA GLY A 546 18.43 -24.61 -6.90
C GLY A 546 19.74 -25.31 -7.28
N LEU A 547 20.82 -25.11 -6.51
CA LEU A 547 22.12 -25.72 -6.76
C LEU A 547 22.15 -27.18 -6.30
N ASN A 548 22.45 -28.09 -7.23
CA ASN A 548 22.40 -29.53 -7.04
C ASN A 548 23.78 -30.18 -7.24
N ALA A 549 23.99 -31.33 -6.59
CA ALA A 549 25.14 -32.18 -6.86
C ALA A 549 25.07 -32.74 -8.29
N GLY A 550 26.19 -32.70 -9.02
CA GLY A 550 26.28 -33.17 -10.41
C GLY A 550 26.10 -32.09 -11.49
N GLN A 551 25.57 -30.91 -11.18
CA GLN A 551 25.53 -29.79 -12.12
C GLN A 551 26.94 -29.28 -12.47
N SER A 552 27.17 -28.99 -13.75
CA SER A 552 28.39 -28.31 -14.22
C SER A 552 28.44 -26.85 -13.75
N ASP A 553 29.64 -26.27 -13.71
CA ASP A 553 29.84 -24.86 -13.32
C ASP A 553 28.96 -23.89 -14.13
N ALA A 554 28.72 -24.15 -15.43
CA ALA A 554 27.93 -23.28 -16.30
C ALA A 554 26.41 -23.39 -16.06
N GLU A 555 25.93 -24.59 -15.72
CA GLU A 555 24.53 -24.78 -15.29
C GLU A 555 24.29 -24.06 -13.97
N LYS A 556 25.18 -24.27 -12.98
CA LYS A 556 25.11 -23.60 -11.68
C LYS A 556 25.15 -22.07 -11.78
N ASP A 557 26.05 -21.53 -12.61
CA ASP A 557 26.13 -20.10 -12.92
C ASP A 557 24.77 -19.59 -13.44
N THR A 558 24.18 -20.32 -14.39
CA THR A 558 22.88 -19.98 -14.98
C THR A 558 21.76 -20.04 -13.94
N THR A 559 21.70 -21.08 -13.10
CA THR A 559 20.69 -21.22 -12.04
C THR A 559 20.75 -20.05 -11.06
N VAL A 560 21.95 -19.70 -10.59
CA VAL A 560 22.16 -18.54 -9.68
C VAL A 560 21.71 -17.24 -10.34
N LEU A 561 22.05 -17.01 -11.62
CA LEU A 561 21.63 -15.80 -12.31
C LEU A 561 20.11 -15.72 -12.47
N ARG A 562 19.44 -16.83 -12.83
CA ARG A 562 17.97 -16.87 -12.94
C ARG A 562 17.30 -16.58 -11.61
N PHE A 563 17.79 -17.18 -10.52
CA PHE A 563 17.30 -16.90 -9.17
C PHE A 563 17.41 -15.40 -8.84
N MET A 564 18.60 -14.81 -9.01
CA MET A 564 18.82 -13.37 -8.75
C MET A 564 17.93 -12.47 -9.63
N LEU A 565 17.62 -12.90 -10.85
CA LEU A 565 16.72 -12.20 -11.79
C LEU A 565 15.24 -12.34 -11.43
N SER A 566 14.82 -13.46 -10.81
CA SER A 566 13.43 -13.72 -10.43
C SER A 566 13.05 -13.12 -9.07
N GLN A 567 13.99 -12.62 -8.27
CA GLN A 567 13.66 -11.93 -7.01
C GLN A 567 13.31 -10.44 -7.25
N ASP A 568 12.18 -9.97 -6.71
CA ASP A 568 11.77 -8.57 -6.83
C ASP A 568 12.76 -7.60 -6.17
N GLY A 569 13.10 -6.55 -6.92
CA GLY A 569 13.94 -5.45 -6.47
C GLY A 569 15.38 -5.81 -6.09
N TRP A 570 15.79 -7.09 -6.15
CA TRP A 570 17.16 -7.52 -5.82
C TRP A 570 18.19 -6.87 -6.73
N ILE A 571 18.00 -7.00 -8.04
CA ILE A 571 18.83 -6.37 -9.06
C ILE A 571 17.96 -5.61 -10.05
N TYR A 572 18.44 -4.43 -10.48
CA TYR A 572 17.86 -3.66 -11.58
C TYR A 572 18.90 -3.60 -12.71
N PRO A 573 18.70 -4.29 -13.84
CA PRO A 573 19.68 -4.38 -14.91
C PRO A 573 20.15 -3.01 -15.40
N GLY A 574 21.45 -2.73 -15.26
CA GLY A 574 22.09 -1.45 -15.57
C GLY A 574 22.17 -0.43 -14.42
N ASP A 575 21.38 -0.59 -13.35
CA ASP A 575 21.41 0.27 -12.18
C ASP A 575 21.67 -0.50 -10.87
N PRO A 576 22.94 -0.88 -10.60
CA PRO A 576 23.30 -1.49 -9.32
C PRO A 576 22.99 -0.61 -8.11
N ALA A 577 22.93 0.72 -8.26
CA ALA A 577 22.72 1.63 -7.13
C ALA A 577 21.31 1.50 -6.53
N SER A 578 20.32 1.09 -7.33
CA SER A 578 18.93 0.94 -6.90
C SER A 578 18.57 -0.43 -6.30
N GLY A 579 19.40 -1.47 -6.47
CA GLY A 579 19.02 -2.87 -6.15
C GLY A 579 19.25 -3.27 -4.69
N LYS A 580 18.29 -4.01 -4.09
CA LYS A 580 18.37 -4.54 -2.72
C LYS A 580 19.61 -5.42 -2.49
N LEU A 581 20.13 -6.08 -3.54
CA LEU A 581 21.39 -6.84 -3.45
C LEU A 581 22.57 -5.94 -3.09
N ARG A 582 22.69 -4.74 -3.69
CA ARG A 582 23.79 -3.82 -3.40
C ARG A 582 23.74 -3.33 -1.96
N THR A 583 22.56 -3.00 -1.46
CA THR A 583 22.39 -2.51 -0.09
C THR A 583 22.68 -3.61 0.92
N ARG A 584 22.10 -4.80 0.73
CA ARG A 584 22.30 -5.96 1.62
C ARG A 584 23.71 -6.51 1.62
N LEU A 585 24.46 -6.50 0.50
CA LEU A 585 25.87 -6.93 0.51
C LEU A 585 26.84 -5.94 1.20
N ARG A 586 26.38 -4.73 1.54
CA ARG A 586 27.23 -3.66 2.12
C ARG A 586 26.71 -3.03 3.41
N GLY A 587 25.47 -3.31 3.81
CA GLY A 587 24.82 -2.67 4.97
C GLY A 587 24.53 -1.19 4.70
N LEU A 588 24.08 -0.86 3.48
CA LEU A 588 23.76 0.52 3.08
C LEU A 588 22.28 0.83 3.33
N GLY A 589 22.01 2.08 3.72
CA GLY A 589 20.76 2.40 4.42
C GLY A 589 20.80 1.67 5.76
N ALA A 590 19.81 0.83 6.02
CA ALA A 590 19.89 -0.12 7.13
C ALA A 590 19.38 -1.54 6.76
N GLU A 591 19.12 -1.80 5.47
CA GLU A 591 18.72 -3.12 4.94
C GLU A 591 19.62 -4.24 5.47
N LYS A 592 19.01 -5.34 5.97
CA LYS A 592 19.71 -6.41 6.69
C LYS A 592 20.91 -6.91 5.88
N LEU A 593 22.08 -6.86 6.51
CA LEU A 593 23.31 -7.30 5.86
C LEU A 593 23.23 -8.79 5.51
N MET A 594 23.64 -9.11 4.29
CA MET A 594 23.81 -10.47 3.78
C MET A 594 25.28 -10.68 3.37
N PRO A 595 25.97 -11.71 3.90
CA PRO A 595 25.51 -12.62 4.94
C PRO A 595 25.36 -11.90 6.31
N PRO A 596 24.52 -12.42 7.22
CA PRO A 596 24.44 -11.93 8.60
C PRO A 596 25.82 -11.98 9.29
N GLY A 597 26.20 -10.91 10.01
CA GLY A 597 27.54 -10.80 10.63
C GLY A 597 28.68 -10.54 9.62
N GLY A 598 28.33 -10.25 8.36
CA GLY A 598 29.28 -10.00 7.28
C GLY A 598 30.00 -8.65 7.32
N GLU A 599 29.77 -7.78 8.31
CA GLU A 599 30.23 -6.37 8.31
C GLU A 599 31.76 -6.29 8.23
N LYS A 600 32.42 -7.35 8.72
CA LYS A 600 33.86 -7.50 8.78
C LYS A 600 34.44 -8.18 7.53
N LEU A 601 33.66 -8.94 6.75
CA LEU A 601 34.15 -9.71 5.60
C LEU A 601 34.93 -8.86 4.58
N PRO A 602 34.53 -7.62 4.21
CA PRO A 602 35.33 -6.76 3.33
C PRO A 602 36.73 -6.40 3.87
N LYS A 603 36.99 -6.63 5.16
CA LYS A 603 38.26 -6.39 5.86
C LYS A 603 38.96 -7.69 6.31
N THR A 604 38.22 -8.78 6.52
CA THR A 604 38.73 -10.04 7.10
C THR A 604 38.86 -11.19 6.11
N GLU A 605 38.12 -11.19 5.00
CA GLU A 605 38.28 -12.18 3.93
C GLU A 605 38.97 -11.55 2.69
N PRO A 606 40.21 -11.98 2.35
CA PRO A 606 40.92 -11.48 1.18
C PRO A 606 40.11 -11.66 -0.11
N GLY A 607 39.84 -10.54 -0.79
CA GLY A 607 39.07 -10.51 -2.04
C GLY A 607 37.57 -10.28 -1.89
N TYR A 608 36.99 -10.38 -0.68
CA TYR A 608 35.53 -10.23 -0.50
C TYR A 608 35.01 -8.84 -0.92
N ALA A 609 35.75 -7.77 -0.64
CA ALA A 609 35.42 -6.44 -1.17
C ALA A 609 35.35 -6.41 -2.71
N GLY A 610 36.26 -7.13 -3.37
CA GLY A 610 36.27 -7.29 -4.83
C GLY A 610 35.10 -8.13 -5.37
N LEU A 611 34.59 -9.09 -4.59
CA LEU A 611 33.37 -9.82 -4.96
C LEU A 611 32.16 -8.89 -5.00
N ILE A 612 32.01 -7.98 -4.03
CA ILE A 612 30.86 -7.07 -4.02
C ILE A 612 30.95 -6.06 -5.18
N GLU A 613 32.12 -5.49 -5.46
CA GLU A 613 32.30 -4.66 -6.67
C GLU A 613 32.03 -5.46 -7.96
N THR A 614 32.36 -6.76 -7.99
CA THR A 614 32.02 -7.66 -9.09
C THR A 614 30.51 -7.83 -9.27
N ALA A 615 29.72 -7.81 -8.19
CA ALA A 615 28.26 -7.85 -8.24
C ALA A 615 27.68 -6.60 -8.91
N ASP A 616 28.16 -5.42 -8.53
CA ASP A 616 27.75 -4.17 -9.19
C ASP A 616 28.19 -4.11 -10.65
N LEU A 617 29.39 -4.59 -10.96
CA LEU A 617 29.90 -4.65 -12.33
C LEU A 617 29.08 -5.61 -13.20
N LEU A 618 28.63 -6.75 -12.67
CA LEU A 618 27.71 -7.64 -13.38
C LEU A 618 26.37 -6.92 -13.63
N VAL A 619 25.72 -6.37 -12.59
CA VAL A 619 24.43 -5.68 -12.74
C VAL A 619 24.54 -4.47 -13.67
N ALA A 620 25.63 -3.70 -13.62
CA ALA A 620 25.86 -2.55 -14.51
C ALA A 620 26.18 -2.93 -15.97
N LYS A 621 26.59 -4.17 -16.26
CA LYS A 621 27.06 -4.61 -17.59
C LYS A 621 26.26 -5.78 -18.17
N MET A 622 25.27 -6.33 -17.47
CA MET A 622 24.45 -7.44 -17.94
C MET A 622 23.56 -7.08 -19.13
N VAL A 623 23.24 -5.80 -19.35
CA VAL A 623 22.47 -5.33 -20.52
C VAL A 623 23.42 -4.64 -21.51
N PRO A 624 23.43 -5.02 -22.80
CA PRO A 624 24.19 -4.31 -23.83
C PRO A 624 23.62 -2.91 -24.07
N GLY A 625 24.46 -1.88 -23.92
CA GLY A 625 24.09 -0.49 -24.20
C GLY A 625 24.92 0.52 -23.41
N VAL A 626 24.47 1.77 -23.43
CA VAL A 626 25.11 2.89 -22.73
C VAL A 626 24.28 3.26 -21.49
N ARG A 627 24.91 3.22 -20.31
CA ARG A 627 24.27 3.68 -19.06
C ARG A 627 24.13 5.21 -19.09
N MET A 628 22.89 5.68 -19.03
CA MET A 628 22.55 7.11 -19.01
C MET A 628 21.72 7.43 -17.77
N ARG A 629 21.93 8.60 -17.16
CA ARG A 629 21.17 9.12 -16.02
C ARG A 629 20.08 10.09 -16.48
N ILE A 630 18.93 10.06 -15.83
CA ILE A 630 17.83 11.00 -16.06
C ILE A 630 18.16 12.36 -15.44
N LYS A 631 18.08 13.43 -16.24
CA LYS A 631 18.30 14.81 -15.79
C LYS A 631 17.21 15.28 -14.82
N SER A 632 17.63 16.07 -13.83
CA SER A 632 16.76 16.87 -12.96
C SER A 632 15.79 17.75 -13.76
N GLY A 633 14.70 18.17 -13.12
CA GLY A 633 13.63 18.98 -13.70
C GLY A 633 12.39 18.96 -12.80
N PRO A 634 11.20 19.23 -13.37
CA PRO A 634 9.92 18.95 -12.71
C PRO A 634 9.84 17.49 -12.23
N PRO A 635 8.97 17.18 -11.24
CA PRO A 635 8.75 15.80 -10.83
C PRO A 635 8.37 14.94 -12.03
N GLN A 636 9.06 13.81 -12.15
CA GLN A 636 8.89 12.76 -13.16
C GLN A 636 9.15 13.14 -14.64
N ARG A 637 9.84 12.26 -15.36
CA ARG A 637 10.08 12.32 -16.81
C ARG A 637 9.31 11.21 -17.53
N LYS A 638 8.19 11.56 -18.15
CA LYS A 638 7.38 10.65 -18.98
C LYS A 638 8.22 10.00 -20.09
N PHE A 639 7.99 8.70 -20.30
CA PHE A 639 8.54 7.93 -21.42
C PHE A 639 7.43 7.17 -22.15
N PHE A 640 7.71 6.75 -23.39
CA PHE A 640 6.68 6.40 -24.36
C PHE A 640 7.05 5.14 -25.14
N SER A 641 6.03 4.46 -25.65
CA SER A 641 6.14 3.38 -26.62
C SER A 641 6.62 3.94 -27.96
N LYS A 642 7.00 3.06 -28.90
CA LYS A 642 7.11 3.41 -30.32
C LYS A 642 5.87 4.16 -30.82
N ALA A 643 4.68 3.67 -30.48
CA ALA A 643 3.36 4.21 -30.86
C ALA A 643 2.93 5.52 -30.16
N ASN A 644 3.79 6.16 -29.36
CA ASN A 644 3.50 7.37 -28.57
C ASN A 644 2.51 7.20 -27.40
N LYS A 645 2.00 5.99 -27.12
CA LYS A 645 1.39 5.73 -25.81
C LYS A 645 2.40 6.02 -24.71
N GLU A 646 1.97 6.65 -23.63
CA GLU A 646 2.78 6.80 -22.44
C GLU A 646 3.02 5.43 -21.79
N CYS A 647 4.20 5.22 -21.23
CA CYS A 647 4.59 3.98 -20.56
C CYS A 647 4.77 4.14 -19.05
N GLY A 648 4.45 5.30 -18.49
CA GLY A 648 4.82 5.73 -17.14
C GLY A 648 5.96 6.75 -17.15
N GLU A 649 6.59 6.94 -16.00
CA GLU A 649 7.48 8.08 -15.76
C GLU A 649 8.70 7.73 -14.90
N MET A 650 9.82 8.42 -15.14
CA MET A 650 11.08 8.20 -14.42
C MET A 650 11.39 9.32 -13.41
N PRO A 651 11.72 8.98 -12.15
CA PRO A 651 12.35 9.92 -11.23
C PRO A 651 13.68 10.49 -11.76
N ALA A 652 13.98 11.73 -11.39
CA ALA A 652 15.29 12.33 -11.65
C ALA A 652 16.42 11.51 -11.00
N GLY A 653 17.59 11.48 -11.63
CA GLY A 653 18.77 10.79 -11.10
C GLY A 653 18.79 9.26 -11.29
N LYS A 654 17.68 8.62 -11.69
CA LYS A 654 17.66 7.18 -12.06
C LYS A 654 18.56 6.89 -13.26
N VAL A 655 19.04 5.64 -13.36
CA VAL A 655 19.89 5.17 -14.46
C VAL A 655 19.11 4.19 -15.35
N VAL A 656 19.24 4.35 -16.66
CA VAL A 656 18.70 3.46 -17.69
C VAL A 656 19.79 3.01 -18.66
N VAL A 657 19.60 1.86 -19.31
CA VAL A 657 20.52 1.38 -20.36
C VAL A 657 19.95 1.73 -21.72
N VAL A 658 20.52 2.76 -22.35
CA VAL A 658 20.18 3.18 -23.71
C VAL A 658 20.75 2.16 -24.71
N THR A 659 19.85 1.44 -25.37
CA THR A 659 20.17 0.44 -26.39
C THR A 659 20.34 1.09 -27.78
N GLN A 660 19.64 2.20 -28.04
CA GLN A 660 19.82 3.01 -29.25
C GLN A 660 19.79 4.50 -28.89
N ARG A 661 20.93 5.19 -28.98
CA ARG A 661 21.05 6.61 -28.63
C ARG A 661 20.22 7.53 -29.52
N SER A 662 20.05 7.16 -30.79
CA SER A 662 19.08 7.77 -31.70
C SER A 662 18.18 6.66 -32.21
N ALA A 663 16.92 6.65 -31.77
CA ALA A 663 15.93 5.71 -32.25
C ALA A 663 15.65 5.94 -33.74
N VAL A 664 15.92 4.93 -34.57
CA VAL A 664 15.75 4.99 -36.04
C VAL A 664 14.27 5.21 -36.42
N ASP A 665 13.37 4.69 -35.59
CA ASP A 665 11.91 4.78 -35.72
C ASP A 665 11.28 5.91 -34.90
N LYS A 666 12.07 6.70 -34.14
CA LYS A 666 11.55 7.77 -33.26
C LYS A 666 12.53 8.94 -33.12
N ARG A 667 12.59 9.81 -34.13
CA ARG A 667 13.50 10.97 -34.18
C ARG A 667 13.38 11.85 -32.92
N GLY A 668 14.53 12.15 -32.29
CA GLY A 668 14.61 12.93 -31.05
C GLY A 668 14.51 12.11 -29.76
N PHE A 669 14.31 10.79 -29.85
CA PHE A 669 14.27 9.89 -28.71
C PHE A 669 15.45 8.90 -28.72
N SER A 670 15.83 8.44 -27.53
CA SER A 670 16.65 7.26 -27.31
C SER A 670 15.75 6.06 -27.01
N ARG A 671 16.00 4.89 -27.62
CA ARG A 671 15.43 3.62 -27.13
C ARG A 671 16.29 3.11 -25.97
N PHE A 672 15.65 2.62 -24.92
CA PHE A 672 16.31 2.05 -23.75
C PHE A 672 15.69 0.70 -23.37
N PHE A 673 16.42 -0.09 -22.58
CA PHE A 673 15.99 -1.39 -22.08
C PHE A 673 14.92 -1.26 -20.98
N ARG A 674 14.08 -2.28 -20.79
CA ARG A 674 12.96 -2.28 -19.81
C ARG A 674 13.40 -1.74 -18.43
N LEU A 675 12.58 -0.86 -17.88
CA LEU A 675 12.73 -0.32 -16.52
C LEU A 675 12.36 -1.35 -15.45
N ALA A 676 12.59 -0.97 -14.19
CA ALA A 676 11.90 -1.60 -13.08
C ALA A 676 10.38 -1.38 -13.21
N ASP A 677 9.61 -2.43 -12.98
CA ASP A 677 8.18 -2.49 -13.20
C ASP A 677 7.34 -1.47 -12.39
N PRO A 678 7.75 -1.01 -11.19
CA PRO A 678 7.12 0.13 -10.51
C PRO A 678 7.10 1.47 -11.28
N TYR A 679 7.89 1.61 -12.36
CA TYR A 679 7.86 2.79 -13.24
C TYR A 679 7.08 2.57 -14.54
N LEU A 680 6.61 1.35 -14.82
CA LEU A 680 5.82 1.01 -16.02
C LEU A 680 4.33 1.17 -15.74
N ASN A 681 3.55 1.84 -16.59
CA ASN A 681 2.09 2.00 -16.42
C ASN A 681 1.24 0.81 -16.93
N GLY A 682 1.86 -0.28 -17.38
CA GLY A 682 1.16 -1.43 -17.94
C GLY A 682 0.38 -1.15 -19.24
N GLU A 683 0.84 -0.23 -20.08
CA GLU A 683 0.35 -0.09 -21.47
C GLU A 683 1.38 -0.45 -22.54
N CYS A 684 2.65 -0.58 -22.17
CA CYS A 684 3.76 -0.77 -23.09
C CYS A 684 4.41 -2.14 -22.94
N THR A 685 4.39 -2.91 -24.03
CA THR A 685 5.10 -4.18 -24.16
C THR A 685 6.59 -3.98 -24.40
N ASP A 686 7.41 -5.02 -24.19
CA ASP A 686 8.83 -4.98 -24.56
C ASP A 686 9.02 -4.89 -26.09
N ASP A 687 8.08 -5.47 -26.85
CA ASP A 687 7.98 -5.39 -28.32
C ASP A 687 7.76 -3.95 -28.82
N ASP A 688 6.85 -3.20 -28.17
CA ASP A 688 6.62 -1.77 -28.42
C ASP A 688 7.87 -0.93 -28.14
N GLY A 689 8.73 -1.39 -27.22
CA GLY A 689 9.97 -0.74 -26.80
C GLY A 689 9.79 0.56 -26.01
N TYR A 690 10.78 0.90 -25.19
CA TYR A 690 10.73 2.07 -24.32
C TYR A 690 11.60 3.22 -24.85
N TYR A 691 11.00 4.41 -24.98
CA TYR A 691 11.62 5.58 -25.61
C TYR A 691 11.51 6.82 -24.73
N ILE A 692 12.64 7.49 -24.48
CA ILE A 692 12.70 8.79 -23.78
C ILE A 692 13.37 9.84 -24.67
N ARG A 693 12.89 11.08 -24.57
CA ARG A 693 13.48 12.27 -25.18
C ARG A 693 14.98 12.38 -24.89
N GLN A 694 15.79 12.55 -25.94
CA GLN A 694 17.26 12.62 -25.86
C GLN A 694 17.74 13.73 -24.91
N GLU A 695 17.03 14.86 -24.89
CA GLU A 695 17.32 16.02 -24.07
C GLU A 695 17.20 15.76 -22.56
N PHE A 696 16.56 14.67 -22.12
CA PHE A 696 16.42 14.29 -20.70
C PHE A 696 17.55 13.40 -20.19
N LEU A 697 18.52 13.02 -21.03
CA LEU A 697 19.59 12.08 -20.68
C LEU A 697 20.96 12.74 -20.55
N VAL A 698 21.79 12.24 -19.63
CA VAL A 698 23.25 12.48 -19.55
C VAL A 698 24.00 11.16 -19.37
N PRO A 699 25.27 11.04 -19.78
CA PRO A 699 26.09 9.88 -19.45
C PRO A 699 26.18 9.66 -17.92
N VAL A 700 26.22 8.40 -17.49
CA VAL A 700 26.72 8.08 -16.15
C VAL A 700 28.24 8.25 -16.17
N GLN A 701 28.75 9.12 -15.29
CA GLN A 701 30.18 9.24 -14.95
C GLN A 701 30.64 8.00 -14.17
#